data_AF-A0A0Q8PP15-F1
#
_entry.id   AF-A0A0Q8PP15-F1
#
_cell.length_a   1.000
_cell.length_b   1.000
_cell.length_c   1.000
_cell.angle_alpha   90.00
_cell.angle_beta   90.00
_cell.angle_gamma   90.00
#
_symmetry.space_group_name_H-M   'P 1'
#
loop_
_entity.id
_entity.type
_entity.pdbx_description
1 polymer ?
#
loop_
_entity_poly.entity_id
_entity_poly.type
_entity_poly.pdbx_seq_one_letter_code
_entity_poly.pdbx_strand_id
1 'polypeptide(L)'
;MKKLLFATLSLLAVLTSVPLIAAVIIAMSTGAAAECRTQSSQGTAPTTPLGDLGNLGVIDGPVGGPVKGKITMAQANIPRRSGLDGFRASMPKVLSKNPDFVTLNEATGWSLKQIEAAAPGYSAFRVSEPAGTGDGAEQAMGNAVLWKSSTWTKVNGGRVQLVDDDKTFYDGHPVTWDRFATWVMLRRADGHGGQEVVSVVSTHHMTNPHRWPNQHGNPPLTRPQQYGAGVDILLQLRNSLAAHGPVLIGGDMNTQASYTDIGWTAAAKMKAAGYGWHNHGVDFIFFPDDQGARLERGWDGTMLSDHHWLSARIAMNGTGPETALETTTARIVPAANTARSSTEPPTGDVLAQLMRLRFASNYPTITAEQARNAITIAQVARDLEIPRSGLQIAIATAIQESKLVNLTGGDRDSGGLFQQRPSAGWGTRAEITDPVLAARAFFGQAQHTGNPGLLDIPGWQNMPLTQAAQAVQASSYPDAYAQWTDVAGDITDLLGGDLPDLPGPDSEDSTTNAADCQGETVNPITLGTLNLLGAGHTDKAGERPGYDTWDKRLPGAMRTIENAGVSIAGLQEVHGPQAKALENQYAATWGMYPASGKTQNRVIWDRNEWEQTDARLVDIPYFGGKDVGMPLVRLTGTGDGPSAGQVIWVWSIHNPANTQGNAAGHRQEALRRQLATMTELAGTGTPAVILGDFNDGKDGSNASHCALTPELSNAFGGSAEPCKKPKKDAPIDHVYGANLTWASAAVDTSTQASKIADHPLVTATTAGSSAGCAVESDTAKAKYNLGPVKPQLTRLVNILGPMFDIKTVGGYRESATDPNGHPAGLAADFMTSSKAQGDGLAGYAKANAGKLGIDYIIWHQRIWSVARAGEGWRSMEDRGSATENHLDHVHINVKPGASVQPVGLEGASCDEVVDPVPAQYIGTDNHNWHETGPYWSKWHTGTDFSAPCGTTVYAAHAGTIEIVTTQRSWAGPQLVKVTTGAGSLTTWYAHMQTVTVSRGQTVAAGEPIGRVGKEGNVSGCHLHFEVHLKNGSIYGPDNVDPSTWLAENASRSSRPI
;
A
#
# COMPACT_ATOMS: atom_id res chain seq x y z
N MET A 1 34.10 -15.93 65.67
CA MET A 1 34.60 -15.04 66.75
C MET A 1 34.70 -13.62 66.22
N LYS A 2 34.53 -12.61 67.10
CA LYS A 2 35.29 -11.33 67.22
C LYS A 2 36.21 -10.91 66.04
N LYS A 3 36.04 -9.71 65.44
CA LYS A 3 36.75 -8.40 65.72
C LYS A 3 38.12 -8.24 65.00
N LEU A 4 38.66 -7.06 64.59
CA LEU A 4 38.17 -5.66 64.44
C LEU A 4 39.17 -4.78 63.59
N LEU A 5 38.64 -3.81 62.81
CA LEU A 5 39.04 -2.39 62.56
C LEU A 5 40.45 -1.84 62.19
N PHE A 6 40.37 -0.61 61.61
CA PHE A 6 41.35 0.51 61.45
C PHE A 6 42.40 0.41 60.31
N ALA A 7 42.91 1.49 59.69
CA ALA A 7 42.48 2.90 59.36
C ALA A 7 43.62 3.50 58.45
N THR A 8 43.62 4.66 57.77
CA THR A 8 42.95 5.99 57.78
C THR A 8 42.85 6.51 56.30
N LEU A 9 42.06 7.51 55.84
CA LEU A 9 41.76 8.89 56.28
C LEU A 9 42.98 9.85 56.24
N SER A 10 42.89 11.12 55.81
CA SER A 10 41.76 12.01 55.39
C SER A 10 42.21 12.90 54.18
N LEU A 11 41.69 14.06 53.74
CA LEU A 11 40.60 15.07 53.94
C LEU A 11 40.73 15.99 52.65
N LEU A 12 39.81 16.71 51.98
CA LEU A 12 38.35 17.06 51.94
C LEU A 12 38.09 17.60 50.46
N ALA A 13 37.04 18.26 49.95
CA ALA A 13 35.76 18.84 50.42
C ALA A 13 34.76 19.09 49.25
N VAL A 14 33.47 19.32 49.57
CA VAL A 14 32.52 20.38 49.10
C VAL A 14 32.56 20.83 47.60
N LEU A 15 31.47 20.85 46.81
CA LEU A 15 30.00 20.80 47.07
C LEU A 15 29.26 19.91 46.01
N THR A 16 27.92 19.86 46.01
CA THR A 16 27.12 18.73 45.49
C THR A 16 26.01 19.08 44.48
N SER A 17 25.85 18.31 43.39
CA SER A 17 24.56 17.76 42.90
C SER A 17 24.72 16.86 41.64
N VAL A 18 23.61 16.25 41.21
CA VAL A 18 23.45 15.17 40.20
C VAL A 18 22.74 15.76 38.96
N PRO A 19 23.06 15.35 37.70
CA PRO A 19 22.12 14.44 37.03
C PRO A 19 22.72 13.40 36.06
N LEU A 20 22.03 12.24 36.00
CA LEU A 20 22.16 11.18 35.01
C LEU A 20 21.35 11.55 33.74
N ILE A 21 21.94 12.30 32.80
CA ILE A 21 21.28 12.67 31.53
C ILE A 21 22.24 12.46 30.35
N ALA A 22 22.05 11.37 29.63
CA ALA A 22 22.69 11.09 28.33
C ALA A 22 21.96 9.98 27.56
N ALA A 23 21.62 8.88 28.24
CA ALA A 23 21.15 7.63 27.61
C ALA A 23 19.63 7.52 27.34
N VAL A 24 18.91 8.65 27.28
CA VAL A 24 17.42 8.66 27.21
C VAL A 24 16.89 9.24 25.89
N ILE A 25 17.66 10.10 25.21
CA ILE A 25 17.10 11.04 24.21
C ILE A 25 16.81 10.38 22.84
N ILE A 26 17.50 9.30 22.47
CA ILE A 26 17.36 8.67 21.14
C ILE A 26 16.14 7.72 21.05
N ALA A 27 15.46 7.43 22.17
CA ALA A 27 14.38 6.43 22.22
C ALA A 27 12.95 7.00 22.19
N MET A 28 12.76 8.33 22.19
CA MET A 28 11.48 8.92 22.62
C MET A 28 10.48 9.28 21.50
N SER A 29 10.91 9.53 20.26
CA SER A 29 10.01 9.95 19.17
C SER A 29 9.05 8.84 18.71
N THR A 30 9.49 7.58 18.68
CA THR A 30 8.63 6.42 18.40
C THR A 30 7.93 5.87 19.64
N GLY A 31 8.36 6.27 20.84
CA GLY A 31 7.77 5.86 22.12
C GLY A 31 6.40 6.49 22.39
N ALA A 32 6.30 7.82 22.31
CA ALA A 32 5.09 8.56 22.69
C ALA A 32 3.82 8.08 21.94
N ALA A 33 3.90 7.88 20.62
CA ALA A 33 2.76 7.38 19.81
C ALA A 33 2.41 5.90 20.05
N ALA A 34 3.26 5.14 20.76
CA ALA A 34 2.95 3.81 21.28
C ALA A 34 2.36 3.89 22.70
N GLU A 35 2.85 4.80 23.55
CA GLU A 35 2.35 5.01 24.92
C GLU A 35 0.93 5.62 24.92
N CYS A 36 0.67 6.66 24.13
CA CYS A 36 -0.68 7.24 23.97
C CYS A 36 -1.72 6.17 23.55
N ARG A 37 -1.30 5.15 22.79
CA ARG A 37 -2.13 4.02 22.32
C ARG A 37 -2.63 3.12 23.46
N THR A 38 -1.99 3.20 24.63
CA THR A 38 -2.39 2.48 25.86
C THR A 38 -3.16 3.35 26.87
N GLN A 39 -3.18 4.68 26.67
CA GLN A 39 -3.88 5.62 27.55
C GLN A 39 -5.27 6.02 27.02
N SER A 40 -5.46 6.13 25.70
CA SER A 40 -6.72 6.62 25.11
C SER A 40 -7.92 5.67 25.23
N SER A 41 -7.71 4.43 25.68
CA SER A 41 -8.72 3.36 25.71
C SER A 41 -9.74 3.46 26.86
N GLN A 42 -10.04 4.66 27.37
CA GLN A 42 -11.03 4.88 28.44
C GLN A 42 -12.10 5.96 28.12
N GLY A 43 -12.06 6.60 26.95
CA GLY A 43 -13.08 7.57 26.50
C GLY A 43 -14.29 6.92 25.81
N THR A 44 -15.51 7.27 26.24
CA THR A 44 -16.79 6.74 25.70
C THR A 44 -17.25 7.37 24.37
N ALA A 45 -18.17 6.72 23.66
CA ALA A 45 -18.81 7.19 22.40
C ALA A 45 -20.13 7.98 22.63
N PRO A 46 -20.71 8.72 21.64
CA PRO A 46 -21.74 8.09 20.76
C PRO A 46 -22.00 8.66 19.32
N THR A 47 -22.18 7.74 18.35
CA THR A 47 -23.20 7.69 17.26
C THR A 47 -23.45 8.79 16.17
N THR A 48 -23.03 8.48 14.92
CA THR A 48 -23.77 8.53 13.60
C THR A 48 -24.44 9.83 13.05
N PRO A 49 -24.84 9.95 11.74
CA PRO A 49 -24.80 8.98 10.63
C PRO A 49 -24.18 9.42 9.27
N LEU A 50 -23.81 8.41 8.47
CA LEU A 50 -24.00 8.33 7.00
C LEU A 50 -24.69 6.98 6.74
N GLY A 51 -25.57 6.87 5.74
CA GLY A 51 -26.41 5.68 5.54
C GLY A 51 -26.44 5.16 4.10
N ASP A 52 -26.93 3.95 3.84
CA ASP A 52 -27.23 2.87 4.81
C ASP A 52 -27.16 1.48 4.14
N LEU A 53 -25.94 0.97 3.94
CA LEU A 53 -25.68 -0.42 3.56
C LEU A 53 -24.63 -1.02 4.50
N GLY A 54 -24.91 -2.22 5.02
CA GLY A 54 -23.99 -2.93 5.92
C GLY A 54 -23.83 -2.31 7.32
N ASN A 55 -24.69 -1.36 7.74
CA ASN A 55 -24.68 -0.83 9.11
C ASN A 55 -25.13 -1.91 10.11
N LEU A 56 -24.16 -2.64 10.67
CA LEU A 56 -24.39 -3.69 11.66
C LEU A 56 -24.94 -3.14 13.00
N GLY A 57 -24.76 -1.84 13.25
CA GLY A 57 -24.89 -1.23 14.57
C GLY A 57 -23.84 -1.74 15.56
N VAL A 58 -24.00 -1.39 16.84
CA VAL A 58 -23.36 -2.14 17.93
C VAL A 58 -24.24 -3.36 18.21
N ILE A 59 -23.70 -4.56 18.01
CA ILE A 59 -24.40 -5.80 18.33
C ILE A 59 -24.12 -6.14 19.80
N ASP A 60 -24.96 -5.63 20.69
CA ASP A 60 -24.84 -5.89 22.12
C ASP A 60 -25.43 -7.25 22.52
N GLY A 61 -24.83 -7.89 23.54
CA GLY A 61 -25.35 -9.11 24.14
C GLY A 61 -24.44 -9.71 25.22
N PRO A 62 -24.94 -10.69 25.99
CA PRO A 62 -24.13 -11.42 26.96
C PRO A 62 -23.09 -12.28 26.24
N VAL A 63 -21.85 -12.26 26.72
CA VAL A 63 -20.81 -13.23 26.31
C VAL A 63 -21.12 -14.58 26.95
N GLY A 64 -21.23 -15.62 26.13
CA GLY A 64 -21.56 -16.98 26.56
C GLY A 64 -20.36 -17.80 27.00
N GLY A 65 -20.63 -18.96 27.60
CA GLY A 65 -19.64 -20.01 27.84
C GLY A 65 -19.53 -21.02 26.67
N PRO A 66 -18.46 -21.82 26.62
CA PRO A 66 -18.28 -22.94 25.69
C PRO A 66 -19.50 -23.85 25.55
N VAL A 67 -19.98 -24.02 24.32
CA VAL A 67 -21.17 -24.79 23.98
C VAL A 67 -20.87 -26.29 24.02
N LYS A 68 -21.52 -27.01 24.93
CA LYS A 68 -21.27 -28.44 25.18
C LYS A 68 -22.36 -29.30 24.56
N GLY A 69 -21.95 -30.49 24.10
CA GLY A 69 -22.86 -31.44 23.47
C GLY A 69 -23.06 -31.16 21.98
N LYS A 70 -24.32 -31.16 21.54
CA LYS A 70 -24.73 -31.24 20.14
C LYS A 70 -25.89 -30.30 19.87
N ILE A 71 -25.86 -29.61 18.73
CA ILE A 71 -26.95 -28.79 18.22
C ILE A 71 -27.47 -29.43 16.94
N THR A 72 -28.78 -29.53 16.77
CA THR A 72 -29.40 -29.94 15.51
C THR A 72 -30.06 -28.74 14.85
N MET A 73 -29.58 -28.32 13.69
CA MET A 73 -30.16 -27.22 12.92
C MET A 73 -30.97 -27.76 11.75
N ALA A 74 -31.95 -26.99 11.26
CA ALA A 74 -32.65 -27.24 10.01
C ALA A 74 -32.73 -25.97 9.16
N GLN A 75 -32.86 -26.15 7.85
CA GLN A 75 -33.08 -25.08 6.88
C GLN A 75 -34.16 -25.52 5.89
N ALA A 76 -34.95 -24.57 5.39
CA ALA A 76 -35.92 -24.80 4.32
C ALA A 76 -36.27 -23.49 3.59
N ASN A 77 -36.07 -23.44 2.27
CA ASN A 77 -36.78 -22.47 1.42
C ASN A 77 -38.19 -22.99 1.12
N ILE A 78 -39.22 -22.30 1.62
CA ILE A 78 -40.64 -22.65 1.37
C ILE A 78 -41.33 -21.42 0.78
N PRO A 79 -41.58 -21.39 -0.54
CA PRO A 79 -42.02 -20.20 -1.23
C PRO A 79 -43.51 -19.93 -1.02
N ARG A 80 -43.93 -18.66 -1.09
CA ARG A 80 -45.33 -18.23 -0.91
C ARG A 80 -46.31 -18.98 -1.84
N ARG A 81 -45.86 -19.43 -3.02
CA ARG A 81 -46.61 -20.26 -3.99
C ARG A 81 -47.11 -21.60 -3.44
N SER A 82 -46.48 -22.15 -2.39
CA SER A 82 -46.94 -23.39 -1.72
C SER A 82 -48.20 -23.20 -0.87
N GLY A 83 -48.58 -21.96 -0.56
CA GLY A 83 -49.75 -21.64 0.27
C GLY A 83 -49.59 -22.05 1.74
N LEU A 84 -50.53 -21.61 2.58
CA LEU A 84 -50.49 -21.88 4.03
C LEU A 84 -50.58 -23.39 4.36
N ASP A 85 -51.36 -24.15 3.60
CA ASP A 85 -51.52 -25.59 3.87
C ASP A 85 -50.37 -26.43 3.31
N GLY A 86 -49.74 -26.02 2.20
CA GLY A 86 -48.48 -26.63 1.74
C GLY A 86 -47.31 -26.34 2.68
N PHE A 87 -47.26 -25.13 3.26
CA PHE A 87 -46.34 -24.78 4.34
C PHE A 87 -46.57 -25.63 5.60
N ARG A 88 -47.82 -25.72 6.09
CA ARG A 88 -48.21 -26.57 7.22
C ARG A 88 -47.89 -28.06 7.01
N ALA A 89 -48.05 -28.57 5.79
CA ALA A 89 -47.70 -29.96 5.45
C ALA A 89 -46.18 -30.17 5.27
N SER A 90 -45.41 -29.11 5.07
CA SER A 90 -43.94 -29.15 4.94
C SER A 90 -43.22 -29.09 6.29
N MET A 91 -43.67 -28.24 7.22
CA MET A 91 -43.00 -28.03 8.51
C MET A 91 -42.78 -29.33 9.33
N PRO A 92 -43.72 -30.29 9.41
CA PRO A 92 -43.48 -31.59 10.06
C PRO A 92 -42.30 -32.39 9.47
N LYS A 93 -41.94 -32.17 8.20
CA LYS A 93 -40.76 -32.77 7.57
C LYS A 93 -39.48 -32.05 7.99
N VAL A 94 -39.46 -30.72 7.95
CA VAL A 94 -38.36 -29.88 8.43
C VAL A 94 -38.02 -30.18 9.89
N LEU A 95 -39.06 -30.34 10.72
CA LEU A 95 -38.96 -30.64 12.15
C LEU A 95 -38.70 -32.14 12.46
N SER A 96 -38.66 -33.02 11.46
CA SER A 96 -38.57 -34.48 11.62
C SER A 96 -37.25 -35.00 12.22
N LYS A 97 -36.30 -34.10 12.52
CA LYS A 97 -35.03 -34.39 13.22
C LYS A 97 -34.95 -33.75 14.60
N ASN A 98 -36.06 -33.17 15.07
CA ASN A 98 -36.20 -32.45 16.35
C ASN A 98 -35.16 -31.33 16.56
N PRO A 99 -34.99 -30.40 15.59
CA PRO A 99 -33.95 -29.38 15.64
C PRO A 99 -34.04 -28.46 16.88
N ASP A 100 -32.92 -27.91 17.29
CA ASP A 100 -32.84 -26.77 18.19
C ASP A 100 -33.26 -25.48 17.49
N PHE A 101 -32.85 -25.31 16.23
CA PHE A 101 -33.04 -24.11 15.42
C PHE A 101 -33.52 -24.44 14.00
N VAL A 102 -34.37 -23.59 13.42
CA VAL A 102 -34.79 -23.66 12.01
C VAL A 102 -34.60 -22.31 11.34
N THR A 103 -34.01 -22.30 10.14
CA THR A 103 -33.92 -21.13 9.26
C THR A 103 -34.89 -21.31 8.11
N LEU A 104 -35.82 -20.37 7.93
CA LEU A 104 -36.79 -20.38 6.84
C LEU A 104 -36.53 -19.24 5.87
N ASN A 105 -36.61 -19.54 4.57
CA ASN A 105 -36.54 -18.57 3.48
C ASN A 105 -37.91 -18.41 2.78
N GLU A 106 -38.10 -17.27 2.10
CA GLU A 106 -39.36 -16.86 1.41
C GLU A 106 -40.65 -16.80 2.26
N ALA A 107 -40.53 -16.84 3.60
CA ALA A 107 -41.67 -16.99 4.51
C ALA A 107 -42.56 -15.74 4.71
N THR A 108 -42.59 -14.77 3.78
CA THR A 108 -43.46 -13.57 3.90
C THR A 108 -44.94 -13.87 3.79
N GLY A 109 -45.33 -14.94 3.09
CA GLY A 109 -46.73 -15.35 2.97
C GLY A 109 -47.42 -15.68 4.30
N TRP A 110 -46.67 -15.75 5.41
CA TRP A 110 -47.14 -16.18 6.72
C TRP A 110 -46.65 -15.24 7.83
N SER A 111 -47.56 -14.92 8.76
CA SER A 111 -47.24 -14.23 10.01
C SER A 111 -46.51 -15.15 10.99
N LEU A 112 -45.78 -14.56 11.95
CA LEU A 112 -45.09 -15.33 13.00
C LEU A 112 -46.03 -16.31 13.72
N LYS A 113 -47.29 -15.91 14.01
CA LYS A 113 -48.31 -16.79 14.60
C LYS A 113 -48.65 -18.01 13.73
N GLN A 114 -48.64 -17.89 12.40
CA GLN A 114 -48.87 -19.01 11.48
C GLN A 114 -47.63 -19.91 11.37
N ILE A 115 -46.43 -19.33 11.46
CA ILE A 115 -45.16 -20.05 11.50
C ILE A 115 -45.04 -20.87 12.79
N GLU A 116 -45.30 -20.28 13.95
CA GLU A 116 -45.30 -20.95 15.26
C GLU A 116 -46.41 -22.01 15.36
N ALA A 117 -47.61 -21.75 14.82
CA ALA A 117 -48.68 -22.76 14.74
C ALA A 117 -48.35 -23.95 13.83
N ALA A 118 -47.46 -23.79 12.84
CA ALA A 118 -46.93 -24.87 12.03
C ALA A 118 -45.68 -25.54 12.65
N ALA A 119 -45.11 -24.96 13.71
CA ALA A 119 -43.97 -25.48 14.47
C ALA A 119 -44.25 -25.54 15.99
N PRO A 120 -45.16 -26.40 16.47
CA PRO A 120 -45.49 -26.47 17.89
C PRO A 120 -44.26 -26.72 18.78
N GLY A 121 -44.09 -25.89 19.82
CA GLY A 121 -42.93 -25.93 20.72
C GLY A 121 -41.73 -25.09 20.27
N TYR A 122 -41.86 -24.35 19.17
CA TYR A 122 -40.87 -23.37 18.70
C TYR A 122 -41.42 -21.95 18.79
N SER A 123 -40.54 -20.99 19.03
CA SER A 123 -40.80 -19.56 18.92
C SER A 123 -40.08 -19.02 17.67
N ALA A 124 -40.63 -17.98 17.05
CA ALA A 124 -40.15 -17.44 15.79
C ALA A 124 -39.73 -15.96 15.89
N PHE A 125 -38.75 -15.56 15.08
CA PHE A 125 -38.38 -14.16 14.87
C PHE A 125 -38.15 -13.85 13.38
N ARG A 126 -38.70 -12.71 12.97
CA ARG A 126 -38.42 -11.98 11.73
C ARG A 126 -38.49 -10.49 12.07
N VAL A 127 -37.62 -9.66 11.50
CA VAL A 127 -37.77 -8.19 11.57
C VAL A 127 -38.89 -7.78 10.62
N SER A 128 -39.80 -6.90 11.05
CA SER A 128 -40.89 -6.40 10.20
C SER A 128 -40.39 -5.85 8.86
N GLU A 129 -41.19 -6.00 7.80
CA GLU A 129 -40.96 -5.28 6.54
C GLU A 129 -41.19 -3.77 6.76
N PRO A 130 -40.31 -2.88 6.23
CA PRO A 130 -40.54 -1.44 6.22
C PRO A 130 -41.76 -1.07 5.36
N ALA A 131 -42.46 0.00 5.72
CA ALA A 131 -43.57 0.48 4.91
C ALA A 131 -43.06 1.05 3.58
N GLY A 132 -43.57 0.55 2.45
CA GLY A 132 -43.27 1.07 1.12
C GLY A 132 -42.21 0.31 0.32
N THR A 133 -41.71 -0.84 0.78
CA THR A 133 -40.89 -1.74 -0.05
C THR A 133 -41.71 -2.25 -1.24
N GLY A 134 -41.19 -2.08 -2.46
CA GLY A 134 -41.94 -2.33 -3.70
C GLY A 134 -42.24 -3.81 -4.00
N ASP A 135 -43.12 -4.03 -4.98
CA ASP A 135 -43.57 -5.35 -5.42
C ASP A 135 -42.39 -6.29 -5.73
N GLY A 136 -42.28 -7.37 -4.96
CA GLY A 136 -41.22 -8.37 -5.05
C GLY A 136 -40.28 -8.38 -3.85
N ALA A 137 -39.92 -7.21 -3.29
CA ALA A 137 -38.93 -7.10 -2.21
C ALA A 137 -39.28 -7.94 -0.97
N GLU A 138 -40.59 -8.13 -0.70
CA GLU A 138 -41.12 -9.05 0.30
C GLU A 138 -40.35 -10.39 0.36
N GLN A 139 -40.21 -11.10 -0.77
CA GLN A 139 -39.76 -12.50 -0.79
C GLN A 139 -38.37 -12.69 -0.15
N ALA A 140 -37.47 -11.73 -0.37
CA ALA A 140 -36.12 -11.74 0.18
C ALA A 140 -36.04 -11.18 1.62
N MET A 141 -37.06 -10.46 2.10
CA MET A 141 -37.21 -10.01 3.48
C MET A 141 -37.85 -11.07 4.39
N GLY A 142 -38.45 -12.11 3.82
CA GLY A 142 -39.18 -13.18 4.52
C GLY A 142 -38.36 -14.06 5.46
N ASN A 143 -37.04 -13.90 5.50
CA ASN A 143 -36.12 -14.76 6.25
C ASN A 143 -36.42 -14.77 7.75
N ALA A 144 -36.77 -15.93 8.28
CA ALA A 144 -37.14 -16.13 9.68
C ALA A 144 -36.22 -17.15 10.37
N VAL A 145 -36.03 -16.97 11.67
CA VAL A 145 -35.32 -17.90 12.57
C VAL A 145 -36.31 -18.41 13.61
N LEU A 146 -36.40 -19.73 13.77
CA LEU A 146 -37.14 -20.39 14.84
C LEU A 146 -36.18 -21.08 15.80
N TRP A 147 -36.57 -21.19 17.07
CA TRP A 147 -35.84 -21.96 18.08
C TRP A 147 -36.79 -22.72 19.00
N LYS A 148 -36.35 -23.87 19.53
CA LYS A 148 -37.11 -24.66 20.50
C LYS A 148 -37.28 -23.89 21.82
N SER A 149 -38.51 -23.47 22.14
CA SER A 149 -38.81 -22.55 23.24
C SER A 149 -38.54 -23.14 24.63
N SER A 150 -38.54 -24.48 24.76
CA SER A 150 -38.21 -25.16 26.02
C SER A 150 -36.70 -25.20 26.33
N THR A 151 -35.85 -24.79 25.38
CA THR A 151 -34.39 -24.95 25.46
C THR A 151 -33.67 -23.63 25.28
N TRP A 152 -34.18 -22.72 24.44
CA TRP A 152 -33.53 -21.47 24.08
C TRP A 152 -34.46 -20.26 24.26
N THR A 153 -33.89 -19.12 24.63
CA THR A 153 -34.60 -17.83 24.76
C THR A 153 -33.85 -16.75 23.98
N LYS A 154 -34.57 -15.93 23.20
CA LYS A 154 -33.99 -14.76 22.50
C LYS A 154 -33.45 -13.75 23.51
N VAL A 155 -32.23 -13.27 23.27
CA VAL A 155 -31.63 -12.13 23.99
C VAL A 155 -31.56 -10.90 23.09
N ASN A 156 -31.01 -11.04 21.89
CA ASN A 156 -30.98 -9.98 20.87
C ASN A 156 -31.28 -10.59 19.48
N GLY A 157 -31.52 -9.76 18.46
CA GLY A 157 -31.75 -10.22 17.09
C GLY A 157 -32.34 -9.13 16.20
N GLY A 158 -31.76 -8.97 15.00
CA GLY A 158 -32.08 -7.94 14.03
C GLY A 158 -32.00 -8.44 12.58
N ARG A 159 -31.73 -7.53 11.64
CA ARG A 159 -31.60 -7.81 10.20
C ARG A 159 -30.51 -6.92 9.61
N VAL A 160 -29.74 -7.45 8.66
CA VAL A 160 -28.69 -6.74 7.90
C VAL A 160 -28.98 -6.91 6.41
N GLN A 161 -28.84 -5.85 5.62
CA GLN A 161 -28.90 -5.92 4.16
C GLN A 161 -27.56 -6.43 3.60
N LEU A 162 -27.63 -7.47 2.78
CA LEU A 162 -26.48 -8.09 2.12
C LEU A 162 -26.31 -7.56 0.69
N VAL A 163 -27.41 -7.30 -0.02
CA VAL A 163 -27.41 -6.82 -1.39
C VAL A 163 -28.51 -5.78 -1.56
N ASP A 164 -28.12 -4.65 -2.13
CA ASP A 164 -29.01 -3.64 -2.71
C ASP A 164 -29.30 -4.02 -4.17
N ASP A 165 -30.56 -3.94 -4.60
CA ASP A 165 -30.94 -3.94 -6.01
C ASP A 165 -30.50 -5.19 -6.84
N ASP A 166 -30.85 -6.42 -6.39
CA ASP A 166 -30.73 -7.68 -7.16
C ASP A 166 -31.78 -7.70 -8.29
N LYS A 167 -31.54 -6.89 -9.33
CA LYS A 167 -32.33 -6.85 -10.57
C LYS A 167 -32.32 -8.21 -11.26
N THR A 168 -33.47 -8.84 -11.37
CA THR A 168 -33.65 -10.19 -11.91
C THR A 168 -34.86 -10.28 -12.84
N PHE A 169 -35.14 -11.46 -13.37
CA PHE A 169 -36.39 -11.77 -14.06
C PHE A 169 -37.08 -12.97 -13.39
N TYR A 170 -38.33 -12.78 -12.95
CA TYR A 170 -39.19 -13.80 -12.35
C TYR A 170 -40.44 -13.98 -13.22
N ASP A 171 -40.76 -15.21 -13.60
CA ASP A 171 -41.84 -15.58 -14.53
C ASP A 171 -41.91 -14.73 -15.82
N GLY A 172 -40.74 -14.26 -16.30
CA GLY A 172 -40.61 -13.43 -17.50
C GLY A 172 -40.71 -11.91 -17.28
N HIS A 173 -41.03 -11.47 -16.06
CA HIS A 173 -41.15 -10.06 -15.69
C HIS A 173 -39.89 -9.57 -14.94
N PRO A 174 -39.42 -8.32 -15.16
CA PRO A 174 -38.32 -7.75 -14.40
C PRO A 174 -38.75 -7.46 -12.96
N VAL A 175 -37.89 -7.81 -11.99
CA VAL A 175 -38.12 -7.59 -10.55
C VAL A 175 -36.82 -7.12 -9.90
N THR A 176 -36.90 -6.21 -8.94
CA THR A 176 -35.79 -5.83 -8.04
C THR A 176 -36.02 -6.48 -6.68
N TRP A 177 -34.97 -7.09 -6.11
CA TRP A 177 -34.99 -7.67 -4.77
C TRP A 177 -33.82 -7.15 -3.92
N ASP A 178 -34.09 -6.71 -2.71
CA ASP A 178 -33.05 -6.43 -1.72
C ASP A 178 -32.85 -7.67 -0.85
N ARG A 179 -31.61 -8.13 -0.69
CA ARG A 179 -31.32 -9.40 0.01
C ARG A 179 -30.86 -9.15 1.43
N PHE A 180 -31.38 -9.93 2.40
CA PHE A 180 -31.15 -9.70 3.82
C PHE A 180 -30.81 -10.97 4.61
N ALA A 181 -30.00 -10.79 5.65
CA ALA A 181 -29.80 -11.76 6.72
C ALA A 181 -30.59 -11.35 7.97
N THR A 182 -31.50 -12.20 8.44
CA THR A 182 -32.16 -12.08 9.75
C THR A 182 -31.37 -12.88 10.78
N TRP A 183 -31.03 -12.29 11.93
CA TRP A 183 -30.22 -12.94 12.96
C TRP A 183 -30.87 -12.92 14.35
N VAL A 184 -30.56 -13.91 15.18
CA VAL A 184 -31.03 -14.02 16.57
C VAL A 184 -29.90 -14.54 17.45
N MET A 185 -29.61 -13.84 18.55
CA MET A 185 -28.76 -14.30 19.63
C MET A 185 -29.63 -14.99 20.69
N LEU A 186 -29.32 -16.26 20.98
CA LEU A 186 -30.13 -17.18 21.79
C LEU A 186 -29.32 -17.67 22.99
N ARG A 187 -29.90 -17.66 24.18
CA ARG A 187 -29.31 -18.17 25.42
C ARG A 187 -30.02 -19.45 25.86
N ARG A 188 -29.27 -20.45 26.34
CA ARG A 188 -29.86 -21.71 26.84
C ARG A 188 -30.59 -21.50 28.17
N ALA A 189 -31.78 -22.08 28.30
CA ALA A 189 -32.73 -21.85 29.39
C ALA A 189 -33.21 -23.13 30.11
N ASP A 190 -32.79 -24.32 29.66
CA ASP A 190 -33.23 -25.65 30.14
C ASP A 190 -32.68 -26.09 31.52
N GLY A 191 -32.02 -25.18 32.25
CA GLY A 191 -31.44 -25.47 33.56
C GLY A 191 -29.99 -25.98 33.55
N HIS A 192 -29.36 -26.21 32.39
CA HIS A 192 -27.94 -26.59 32.30
C HIS A 192 -26.96 -25.41 32.57
N GLY A 193 -27.14 -24.68 33.66
CA GLY A 193 -26.28 -23.58 34.11
C GLY A 193 -26.43 -22.26 33.36
N GLY A 194 -27.11 -22.25 32.21
CA GLY A 194 -27.59 -21.03 31.54
C GLY A 194 -26.50 -20.03 31.10
N GLN A 195 -25.25 -20.47 30.92
CA GLN A 195 -24.17 -19.63 30.40
C GLN A 195 -23.97 -19.74 28.88
N GLU A 196 -24.49 -20.78 28.22
CA GLU A 196 -24.32 -20.95 26.76
C GLU A 196 -25.16 -19.93 25.96
N VAL A 197 -24.51 -19.26 25.01
CA VAL A 197 -25.10 -18.32 24.04
C VAL A 197 -24.70 -18.77 22.64
N VAL A 198 -25.65 -18.76 21.70
CA VAL A 198 -25.46 -19.12 20.28
C VAL A 198 -26.20 -18.12 19.41
N SER A 199 -25.58 -17.69 18.32
CA SER A 199 -26.19 -16.82 17.32
C SER A 199 -26.61 -17.62 16.09
N VAL A 200 -27.83 -17.38 15.59
CA VAL A 200 -28.40 -18.09 14.43
C VAL A 200 -28.82 -17.08 13.37
N VAL A 201 -28.39 -17.29 12.13
CA VAL A 201 -28.64 -16.40 10.99
C VAL A 201 -29.43 -17.14 9.90
N SER A 202 -30.55 -16.57 9.45
CA SER A 202 -31.32 -17.00 8.28
C SER A 202 -31.11 -16.01 7.14
N THR A 203 -30.74 -16.46 5.95
CA THR A 203 -30.53 -15.61 4.76
C THR A 203 -30.98 -16.28 3.46
N HIS A 204 -31.42 -15.49 2.48
CA HIS A 204 -31.69 -15.92 1.11
C HIS A 204 -30.88 -15.01 0.19
N HIS A 205 -29.79 -15.54 -0.35
CA HIS A 205 -28.80 -14.80 -1.13
C HIS A 205 -29.26 -14.47 -2.56
N MET A 206 -28.55 -13.56 -3.23
CA MET A 206 -28.92 -13.07 -4.56
C MET A 206 -28.83 -14.15 -5.65
N THR A 207 -29.63 -13.96 -6.70
CA THR A 207 -29.92 -14.99 -7.69
C THR A 207 -28.66 -15.44 -8.46
N ASN A 208 -28.51 -16.74 -8.71
CA ASN A 208 -27.29 -17.39 -9.21
C ASN A 208 -26.55 -16.62 -10.34
N PRO A 209 -25.34 -16.07 -10.09
CA PRO A 209 -24.55 -15.35 -11.08
C PRO A 209 -24.20 -16.11 -12.38
N HIS A 210 -24.07 -17.45 -12.32
CA HIS A 210 -23.74 -18.24 -13.51
C HIS A 210 -24.87 -18.26 -14.56
N ARG A 211 -26.13 -18.04 -14.14
CA ARG A 211 -27.29 -18.12 -15.04
C ARG A 211 -27.53 -16.81 -15.82
N TRP A 212 -27.06 -15.69 -15.29
CA TRP A 212 -27.15 -14.35 -15.90
C TRP A 212 -25.90 -13.49 -15.61
N PRO A 213 -24.71 -13.86 -16.11
CA PRO A 213 -23.45 -13.18 -15.78
C PRO A 213 -23.37 -11.75 -16.31
N ASN A 214 -24.15 -11.42 -17.35
CA ASN A 214 -24.15 -10.12 -18.03
C ASN A 214 -25.19 -9.13 -17.46
N GLN A 215 -25.83 -9.44 -16.33
CA GLN A 215 -26.78 -8.54 -15.66
C GLN A 215 -26.07 -7.72 -14.57
N HIS A 216 -26.39 -6.43 -14.51
CA HIS A 216 -25.69 -5.46 -13.67
C HIS A 216 -26.61 -4.83 -12.61
N GLY A 217 -26.07 -4.67 -11.39
CA GLY A 217 -26.73 -4.02 -10.24
C GLY A 217 -26.36 -2.55 -10.06
N ASN A 218 -26.84 -1.95 -8.97
CA ASN A 218 -26.49 -0.59 -8.55
C ASN A 218 -25.89 -0.60 -7.13
N PRO A 219 -24.75 0.07 -6.87
CA PRO A 219 -23.86 0.69 -7.85
C PRO A 219 -23.18 -0.39 -8.72
N PRO A 220 -22.55 -0.02 -9.85
CA PRO A 220 -22.10 -1.00 -10.83
C PRO A 220 -20.94 -1.86 -10.32
N LEU A 221 -21.01 -3.20 -10.29
CA LEU A 221 -22.18 -4.07 -10.28
C LEU A 221 -22.11 -5.23 -11.29
N THR A 222 -21.10 -6.11 -11.32
CA THR A 222 -21.28 -7.44 -11.96
C THR A 222 -21.89 -8.43 -10.97
N ARG A 223 -22.76 -9.34 -11.42
CA ARG A 223 -23.39 -10.34 -10.53
C ARG A 223 -22.39 -11.17 -9.69
N PRO A 224 -21.26 -11.68 -10.23
CA PRO A 224 -20.24 -12.34 -9.42
C PRO A 224 -19.69 -11.48 -8.28
N GLN A 225 -19.49 -10.18 -8.52
CA GLN A 225 -18.94 -9.24 -7.53
C GLN A 225 -20.01 -8.80 -6.53
N GLN A 226 -21.26 -8.58 -6.96
CA GLN A 226 -22.43 -8.32 -6.09
C GLN A 226 -22.74 -9.53 -5.18
N TYR A 227 -22.52 -10.74 -5.69
CA TYR A 227 -22.68 -11.97 -4.92
C TYR A 227 -21.58 -12.09 -3.86
N GLY A 228 -20.31 -11.93 -4.26
CA GLY A 228 -19.18 -11.95 -3.35
C GLY A 228 -19.36 -10.96 -2.20
N ALA A 229 -19.74 -9.73 -2.55
CA ALA A 229 -20.15 -8.66 -1.65
C ALA A 229 -21.22 -9.08 -0.63
N GLY A 230 -22.32 -9.70 -1.06
CA GLY A 230 -23.36 -10.12 -0.11
C GLY A 230 -22.90 -11.19 0.89
N VAL A 231 -21.99 -12.09 0.49
CA VAL A 231 -21.39 -13.09 1.42
C VAL A 231 -20.41 -12.41 2.38
N ASP A 232 -19.73 -11.39 1.90
CA ASP A 232 -18.77 -10.57 2.64
C ASP A 232 -19.43 -9.75 3.77
N ILE A 233 -20.63 -9.19 3.55
CA ILE A 233 -21.44 -8.58 4.62
C ILE A 233 -21.96 -9.64 5.60
N LEU A 234 -22.36 -10.82 5.10
CA LEU A 234 -22.83 -11.94 5.93
C LEU A 234 -21.74 -12.46 6.88
N LEU A 235 -20.47 -12.46 6.44
CA LEU A 235 -19.33 -12.77 7.30
C LEU A 235 -18.99 -11.61 8.26
N GLN A 236 -19.15 -10.34 7.86
CA GLN A 236 -19.08 -9.17 8.75
C GLN A 236 -20.03 -9.32 9.95
N LEU A 237 -21.28 -9.70 9.68
CA LEU A 237 -22.27 -10.05 10.70
C LEU A 237 -21.83 -11.26 11.56
N ARG A 238 -21.15 -12.27 10.99
CA ARG A 238 -20.55 -13.38 11.78
C ARG A 238 -19.60 -12.84 12.83
N ASN A 239 -18.60 -12.05 12.45
CA ASN A 239 -17.53 -11.66 13.36
C ASN A 239 -18.08 -10.83 14.54
N SER A 240 -19.02 -9.91 14.30
CA SER A 240 -19.69 -9.17 15.38
C SER A 240 -20.50 -10.09 16.32
N LEU A 241 -21.11 -11.16 15.82
CA LEU A 241 -21.85 -12.13 16.64
C LEU A 241 -20.92 -13.11 17.39
N ALA A 242 -19.73 -13.40 16.84
CA ALA A 242 -18.81 -14.41 17.36
C ALA A 242 -18.20 -14.05 18.73
N ALA A 243 -18.08 -12.75 19.04
CA ALA A 243 -17.65 -12.27 20.35
C ALA A 243 -18.60 -12.71 21.50
N HIS A 244 -19.84 -13.08 21.19
CA HIS A 244 -20.84 -13.49 22.18
C HIS A 244 -20.99 -15.01 22.29
N GLY A 245 -20.60 -15.76 21.26
CA GLY A 245 -20.76 -17.21 21.20
C GLY A 245 -20.78 -17.74 19.76
N PRO A 246 -20.94 -19.05 19.56
CA PRO A 246 -20.87 -19.67 18.24
C PRO A 246 -21.96 -19.15 17.30
N VAL A 247 -21.62 -18.97 16.03
CA VAL A 247 -22.57 -18.48 15.01
C VAL A 247 -22.90 -19.61 14.03
N LEU A 248 -24.18 -19.86 13.80
CA LEU A 248 -24.68 -20.84 12.83
C LEU A 248 -25.48 -20.12 11.75
N ILE A 249 -25.21 -20.44 10.48
CA ILE A 249 -25.79 -19.71 9.33
C ILE A 249 -26.51 -20.70 8.42
N GLY A 250 -27.82 -20.51 8.22
CA GLY A 250 -28.63 -21.32 7.32
C GLY A 250 -29.26 -20.47 6.23
N GLY A 251 -29.33 -20.99 5.01
CA GLY A 251 -29.97 -20.28 3.92
C GLY A 251 -29.89 -20.93 2.55
N ASP A 252 -30.81 -20.54 1.68
CA ASP A 252 -30.62 -20.63 0.24
C ASP A 252 -29.53 -19.64 -0.18
N MET A 253 -28.39 -20.17 -0.64
CA MET A 253 -27.26 -19.39 -1.10
C MET A 253 -27.25 -19.17 -2.60
N ASN A 254 -28.17 -19.75 -3.38
CA ASN A 254 -28.20 -19.63 -4.85
C ASN A 254 -26.90 -20.01 -5.62
N THR A 255 -25.90 -20.62 -4.97
CA THR A 255 -24.66 -21.15 -5.59
C THR A 255 -24.37 -22.57 -5.12
N GLN A 256 -23.57 -23.34 -5.87
CA GLN A 256 -23.32 -24.74 -5.56
C GLN A 256 -22.16 -24.92 -4.57
N ALA A 257 -22.26 -25.93 -3.69
CA ALA A 257 -21.19 -26.30 -2.76
C ALA A 257 -19.91 -26.82 -3.43
N SER A 258 -19.98 -27.22 -4.70
CA SER A 258 -18.86 -27.60 -5.55
C SER A 258 -17.95 -26.42 -5.92
N TYR A 259 -18.41 -25.17 -5.79
CA TYR A 259 -17.68 -24.00 -6.27
C TYR A 259 -16.64 -23.46 -5.27
N THR A 260 -15.98 -24.32 -4.47
CA THR A 260 -15.05 -23.87 -3.40
C THR A 260 -13.84 -23.11 -3.89
N ASP A 261 -13.53 -23.23 -5.18
CA ASP A 261 -12.32 -22.66 -5.79
C ASP A 261 -12.66 -21.38 -6.58
N ILE A 262 -13.95 -21.02 -6.64
CA ILE A 262 -14.46 -19.77 -7.21
C ILE A 262 -14.62 -18.76 -6.07
N GLY A 263 -13.57 -17.95 -5.84
CA GLY A 263 -13.37 -17.14 -4.62
C GLY A 263 -14.46 -16.11 -4.24
N TRP A 264 -15.46 -15.88 -5.09
CA TRP A 264 -16.61 -15.03 -4.77
C TRP A 264 -17.82 -15.81 -4.22
N THR A 265 -17.85 -17.14 -4.26
CA THR A 265 -19.04 -17.93 -3.86
C THR A 265 -19.16 -18.11 -2.34
N ALA A 266 -20.37 -18.48 -1.88
CA ALA A 266 -20.63 -18.75 -0.46
C ALA A 266 -19.76 -19.90 0.07
N ALA A 267 -19.66 -21.01 -0.69
CA ALA A 267 -18.84 -22.15 -0.31
C ALA A 267 -17.35 -21.78 -0.20
N ALA A 268 -16.79 -21.02 -1.16
CA ALA A 268 -15.40 -20.59 -1.12
C ALA A 268 -15.11 -19.66 0.08
N LYS A 269 -15.93 -18.62 0.27
CA LYS A 269 -15.75 -17.62 1.33
C LYS A 269 -15.99 -18.19 2.74
N MET A 270 -17.01 -19.03 2.92
CA MET A 270 -17.27 -19.71 4.19
C MET A 270 -16.12 -20.67 4.56
N LYS A 271 -15.63 -21.48 3.59
CA LYS A 271 -14.44 -22.33 3.76
C LYS A 271 -13.22 -21.51 4.19
N ALA A 272 -12.95 -20.38 3.52
CA ALA A 272 -11.85 -19.48 3.85
C ALA A 272 -12.00 -18.82 5.24
N ALA A 273 -13.24 -18.55 5.67
CA ALA A 273 -13.60 -18.01 6.97
C ALA A 273 -13.62 -19.05 8.12
N GLY A 274 -13.34 -20.33 7.83
CA GLY A 274 -13.26 -21.41 8.81
C GLY A 274 -14.55 -22.23 9.01
N TYR A 275 -15.55 -22.07 8.14
CA TYR A 275 -16.83 -22.78 8.24
C TYR A 275 -16.85 -24.10 7.47
N GLY A 276 -17.37 -25.13 8.13
CA GLY A 276 -17.86 -26.35 7.49
C GLY A 276 -19.36 -26.25 7.18
N TRP A 277 -19.90 -27.18 6.40
CA TRP A 277 -21.33 -27.17 6.04
C TRP A 277 -21.95 -28.55 5.80
N HIS A 278 -23.28 -28.57 5.82
CA HIS A 278 -24.13 -29.57 5.18
C HIS A 278 -25.02 -28.84 4.16
N ASN A 279 -25.26 -29.42 2.98
CA ASN A 279 -25.99 -28.75 1.90
C ASN A 279 -26.80 -29.73 1.03
N HIS A 280 -27.77 -29.22 0.29
CA HIS A 280 -28.40 -29.91 -0.84
C HIS A 280 -28.63 -28.88 -1.95
N GLY A 281 -28.10 -29.12 -3.14
CA GLY A 281 -28.17 -28.14 -4.23
C GLY A 281 -27.52 -26.80 -3.85
N VAL A 282 -28.36 -25.77 -3.67
CA VAL A 282 -27.98 -24.39 -3.32
C VAL A 282 -28.31 -24.00 -1.87
N ASP A 283 -29.00 -24.87 -1.12
CA ASP A 283 -29.34 -24.68 0.29
C ASP A 283 -28.20 -25.15 1.19
N PHE A 284 -27.88 -24.40 2.25
CA PHE A 284 -26.79 -24.71 3.19
C PHE A 284 -27.18 -24.56 4.66
N ILE A 285 -26.47 -25.31 5.50
CA ILE A 285 -26.29 -25.07 6.93
C ILE A 285 -24.78 -25.02 7.20
N PHE A 286 -24.25 -23.85 7.55
CA PHE A 286 -22.85 -23.59 7.90
C PHE A 286 -22.63 -23.56 9.43
N PHE A 287 -21.50 -24.11 9.88
CA PHE A 287 -21.06 -24.14 11.28
C PHE A 287 -19.54 -23.88 11.42
N PRO A 288 -19.06 -23.32 12.55
CA PRO A 288 -17.67 -22.88 12.70
C PRO A 288 -16.73 -24.08 12.96
N ASP A 289 -16.09 -24.56 11.91
CA ASP A 289 -15.23 -25.75 11.93
C ASP A 289 -13.85 -25.44 12.55
N ASP A 290 -13.33 -24.22 12.35
CA ASP A 290 -12.09 -23.77 12.98
C ASP A 290 -12.20 -23.66 14.52
N GLN A 291 -13.35 -23.24 15.05
CA GLN A 291 -13.66 -23.27 16.49
C GLN A 291 -13.91 -24.69 17.06
N GLY A 292 -13.94 -25.74 16.21
CA GLY A 292 -14.07 -27.13 16.64
C GLY A 292 -15.46 -27.77 16.47
N ALA A 293 -16.46 -27.05 15.96
CA ALA A 293 -17.78 -27.64 15.67
C ALA A 293 -17.70 -28.61 14.47
N ARG A 294 -18.28 -29.80 14.54
CA ARG A 294 -18.18 -30.82 13.48
C ARG A 294 -19.54 -31.38 13.08
N LEU A 295 -19.79 -31.58 11.79
CA LEU A 295 -20.95 -32.32 11.30
C LEU A 295 -20.89 -33.78 11.78
N GLU A 296 -21.80 -34.17 12.67
CA GLU A 296 -21.99 -35.57 13.05
C GLU A 296 -22.85 -36.30 12.01
N ARG A 297 -23.91 -35.63 11.52
CA ARG A 297 -24.83 -36.21 10.54
C ARG A 297 -25.66 -35.15 9.83
N GLY A 298 -25.66 -35.22 8.49
CA GLY A 298 -26.63 -34.53 7.65
C GLY A 298 -27.88 -35.39 7.36
N TRP A 299 -28.97 -34.72 7.04
CA TRP A 299 -30.18 -35.26 6.40
C TRP A 299 -30.75 -34.22 5.43
N ASP A 300 -31.48 -34.69 4.44
CA ASP A 300 -32.28 -33.87 3.53
C ASP A 300 -33.53 -34.65 3.06
N GLY A 301 -34.42 -33.97 2.34
CA GLY A 301 -35.51 -34.63 1.62
C GLY A 301 -36.58 -33.69 1.06
N THR A 302 -37.56 -34.27 0.35
CA THR A 302 -38.62 -33.51 -0.34
C THR A 302 -39.67 -32.95 0.61
N MET A 303 -40.10 -31.72 0.36
CA MET A 303 -41.25 -31.06 1.00
C MET A 303 -42.23 -30.53 -0.08
N LEU A 304 -43.24 -29.72 0.27
CA LEU A 304 -44.05 -29.01 -0.72
C LEU A 304 -43.40 -27.67 -1.03
N SER A 305 -42.25 -27.78 -1.69
CA SER A 305 -41.40 -26.71 -2.23
C SER A 305 -40.62 -27.31 -3.41
N ASP A 306 -40.10 -26.48 -4.29
CA ASP A 306 -39.08 -26.84 -5.27
C ASP A 306 -37.69 -27.07 -4.64
N HIS A 307 -37.52 -26.72 -3.37
CA HIS A 307 -36.32 -27.02 -2.56
C HIS A 307 -36.50 -28.23 -1.64
N HIS A 308 -35.39 -28.89 -1.28
CA HIS A 308 -35.34 -29.88 -0.20
C HIS A 308 -35.31 -29.19 1.17
N TRP A 309 -35.86 -29.83 2.20
CA TRP A 309 -35.54 -29.44 3.58
C TRP A 309 -34.17 -30.02 3.95
N LEU A 310 -33.41 -29.29 4.75
CA LEU A 310 -32.12 -29.72 5.30
C LEU A 310 -32.22 -29.91 6.82
N SER A 311 -31.41 -30.83 7.35
CA SER A 311 -31.03 -30.79 8.76
C SER A 311 -29.61 -31.29 8.98
N ALA A 312 -28.90 -30.64 9.89
CA ALA A 312 -27.54 -30.99 10.28
C ALA A 312 -27.45 -31.13 11.79
N ARG A 313 -26.96 -32.27 12.28
CA ARG A 313 -26.52 -32.43 13.66
C ARG A 313 -25.03 -32.13 13.74
N ILE A 314 -24.71 -31.15 14.57
CA ILE A 314 -23.37 -30.59 14.74
C ILE A 314 -22.92 -30.88 16.17
N ALA A 315 -21.80 -31.57 16.33
CA ALA A 315 -21.13 -31.74 17.62
C ALA A 315 -20.35 -30.45 17.93
N MET A 316 -20.70 -29.77 19.02
CA MET A 316 -20.19 -28.43 19.31
C MET A 316 -18.85 -28.45 20.08
N ASN A 317 -18.48 -29.55 20.73
CA ASN A 317 -17.11 -29.81 21.22
C ASN A 317 -16.46 -28.75 22.16
N GLY A 318 -17.20 -27.76 22.68
CA GLY A 318 -16.64 -26.63 23.44
C GLY A 318 -16.39 -25.35 22.63
N THR A 319 -16.85 -25.30 21.37
CA THR A 319 -17.00 -24.09 20.54
C THR A 319 -17.65 -22.97 21.39
N GLY A 320 -17.02 -21.80 21.51
CA GLY A 320 -17.41 -20.74 22.45
C GLY A 320 -17.41 -19.34 21.84
N PRO A 321 -17.39 -18.26 22.65
CA PRO A 321 -17.11 -16.93 22.14
C PRO A 321 -15.67 -16.84 21.63
N GLU A 322 -15.45 -16.09 20.55
CA GLU A 322 -14.13 -15.61 20.17
C GLU A 322 -13.72 -14.48 21.12
N THR A 323 -12.52 -14.54 21.72
CA THR A 323 -11.94 -13.37 22.40
C THR A 323 -11.78 -12.24 21.39
N ALA A 324 -12.14 -11.00 21.75
CA ALA A 324 -11.93 -9.83 20.92
C ALA A 324 -10.45 -9.74 20.50
N LEU A 325 -10.19 -10.02 19.22
CA LEU A 325 -8.85 -9.99 18.63
C LEU A 325 -8.37 -8.55 18.49
N GLU A 326 -7.09 -8.31 18.75
CA GLU A 326 -6.38 -7.19 18.11
C GLU A 326 -6.60 -7.32 16.60
N THR A 327 -7.12 -6.28 15.95
CA THR A 327 -7.99 -6.43 14.77
C THR A 327 -7.31 -7.11 13.57
N THR A 328 -7.45 -8.43 13.47
CA THR A 328 -7.01 -9.22 12.32
C THR A 328 -7.89 -8.90 11.11
N THR A 329 -7.43 -7.99 10.25
CA THR A 329 -8.12 -7.59 9.01
C THR A 329 -8.01 -8.63 7.89
N ALA A 330 -7.37 -9.78 8.15
CA ALA A 330 -7.50 -10.98 7.32
C ALA A 330 -8.79 -11.74 7.72
N ARG A 331 -9.59 -12.14 6.73
CA ARG A 331 -10.97 -12.64 6.88
C ARG A 331 -12.00 -11.59 7.33
N ILE A 332 -12.17 -10.53 6.53
CA ILE A 332 -13.41 -10.28 5.77
C ILE A 332 -13.15 -9.19 4.72
N VAL A 333 -13.58 -9.43 3.49
CA VAL A 333 -13.61 -8.42 2.43
C VAL A 333 -14.93 -7.63 2.56
N PRO A 334 -14.98 -6.31 2.33
CA PRO A 334 -16.25 -5.60 2.15
C PRO A 334 -16.66 -5.41 0.67
N ALA A 335 -17.81 -4.78 0.46
CA ALA A 335 -18.83 -5.41 -0.37
C ALA A 335 -19.50 -4.49 -1.41
N ALA A 336 -18.72 -3.73 -2.18
CA ALA A 336 -19.30 -2.86 -3.22
C ALA A 336 -18.36 -2.56 -4.40
N ASN A 337 -18.95 -2.56 -5.59
CA ASN A 337 -18.53 -1.87 -6.83
C ASN A 337 -17.37 -2.47 -7.64
N THR A 338 -17.69 -2.87 -8.87
CA THR A 338 -16.78 -3.21 -10.00
C THR A 338 -17.63 -3.62 -11.20
N ALA A 339 -17.22 -3.23 -12.42
CA ALA A 339 -18.08 -2.54 -13.42
C ALA A 339 -18.08 -1.02 -13.14
N ARG A 340 -18.34 -0.07 -14.05
CA ARG A 340 -19.05 0.00 -15.36
C ARG A 340 -20.58 0.17 -15.21
N SER A 341 -21.11 1.39 -15.10
CA SER A 341 -20.69 2.65 -15.75
C SER A 341 -20.44 3.84 -14.79
N SER A 342 -19.57 4.78 -15.20
CA SER A 342 -19.57 6.23 -14.88
C SER A 342 -20.14 6.69 -13.52
N THR A 343 -19.39 7.21 -12.54
CA THR A 343 -18.02 7.77 -12.46
C THR A 343 -17.57 7.69 -10.98
N GLU A 344 -16.30 7.65 -10.54
CA GLU A 344 -14.98 7.93 -11.14
C GLU A 344 -13.93 6.90 -10.56
N PRO A 345 -12.92 6.42 -11.30
CA PRO A 345 -12.09 5.27 -10.89
C PRO A 345 -10.76 5.62 -10.16
N PRO A 346 -10.13 4.64 -9.46
CA PRO A 346 -8.87 4.83 -8.73
C PRO A 346 -7.62 4.85 -9.65
N THR A 347 -6.45 5.09 -9.05
CA THR A 347 -5.14 5.18 -9.72
C THR A 347 -4.68 3.85 -10.32
N GLY A 348 -5.12 3.56 -11.54
CA GLY A 348 -4.72 2.41 -12.35
C GLY A 348 -5.22 2.46 -13.80
N ASP A 349 -5.55 3.66 -14.30
CA ASP A 349 -6.11 3.86 -15.64
C ASP A 349 -5.28 4.91 -16.41
N VAL A 350 -4.51 4.44 -17.40
CA VAL A 350 -3.69 5.26 -18.30
C VAL A 350 -4.56 6.24 -19.11
N LEU A 351 -5.80 5.88 -19.41
CA LEU A 351 -6.73 6.79 -20.09
C LEU A 351 -7.09 7.98 -19.19
N ALA A 352 -7.35 7.74 -17.91
CA ALA A 352 -7.62 8.78 -16.93
C ALA A 352 -6.38 9.63 -16.58
N GLN A 353 -5.17 9.07 -16.67
CA GLN A 353 -3.92 9.81 -16.53
C GLN A 353 -3.66 10.72 -17.73
N LEU A 354 -3.80 10.21 -18.97
CA LEU A 354 -3.72 11.02 -20.19
C LEU A 354 -4.74 12.17 -20.16
N MET A 355 -6.01 11.89 -19.85
CA MET A 355 -7.08 12.90 -19.79
C MET A 355 -6.89 13.99 -18.72
N ARG A 356 -5.89 13.85 -17.82
CA ARG A 356 -5.49 14.87 -16.84
C ARG A 356 -4.34 15.77 -17.34
N LEU A 357 -3.63 15.39 -18.40
CA LEU A 357 -2.64 16.23 -19.05
C LEU A 357 -3.32 17.47 -19.67
N ARG A 358 -2.66 18.62 -19.55
CA ARG A 358 -3.10 19.90 -20.13
C ARG A 358 -2.11 20.35 -21.19
N PHE A 359 -2.61 20.62 -22.39
CA PHE A 359 -1.83 21.35 -23.39
C PHE A 359 -1.47 22.75 -22.85
N ALA A 360 -0.23 23.18 -23.11
CA ALA A 360 0.40 24.32 -22.45
C ALA A 360 -0.48 25.59 -22.38
N SER A 361 -0.77 26.02 -21.14
CA SER A 361 -1.42 27.27 -20.72
C SER A 361 -2.83 27.61 -21.23
N ASN A 362 -3.15 27.35 -22.51
CA ASN A 362 -4.26 27.98 -23.24
C ASN A 362 -5.18 27.01 -24.00
N TYR A 363 -5.02 25.68 -23.84
CA TYR A 363 -5.82 24.67 -24.51
C TYR A 363 -6.54 23.72 -23.51
N PRO A 364 -7.72 23.17 -23.85
CA PRO A 364 -8.50 22.32 -22.96
C PRO A 364 -7.88 20.92 -22.76
N THR A 365 -8.39 20.20 -21.75
CA THR A 365 -8.01 18.82 -21.43
C THR A 365 -8.23 17.87 -22.61
N ILE A 366 -7.26 16.98 -22.84
CA ILE A 366 -7.31 15.96 -23.90
C ILE A 366 -8.49 14.99 -23.68
N THR A 367 -9.22 14.67 -24.74
CA THR A 367 -10.42 13.82 -24.68
C THR A 367 -10.10 12.33 -24.71
N ALA A 368 -11.07 11.51 -24.32
CA ALA A 368 -10.94 10.05 -24.35
C ALA A 368 -10.69 9.47 -25.75
N GLU A 369 -11.05 10.17 -26.84
CA GLU A 369 -10.71 9.76 -28.20
C GLU A 369 -9.23 10.03 -28.49
N GLN A 370 -8.78 11.27 -28.27
CA GLN A 370 -7.40 11.70 -28.49
C GLN A 370 -6.40 10.87 -27.66
N ALA A 371 -6.76 10.55 -26.42
CA ALA A 371 -5.96 9.68 -25.55
C ALA A 371 -5.89 8.23 -26.08
N ARG A 372 -6.99 7.66 -26.61
CA ARG A 372 -6.94 6.34 -27.27
C ARG A 372 -6.11 6.36 -28.55
N ASN A 373 -6.16 7.44 -29.32
CA ASN A 373 -5.37 7.59 -30.54
C ASN A 373 -3.87 7.72 -30.23
N ALA A 374 -3.49 8.43 -29.17
CA ALA A 374 -2.11 8.46 -28.66
C ALA A 374 -1.63 7.06 -28.22
N ILE A 375 -2.46 6.30 -27.49
CA ILE A 375 -2.17 4.91 -27.11
C ILE A 375 -1.96 4.03 -28.36
N THR A 376 -2.76 4.22 -29.43
CA THR A 376 -2.58 3.48 -30.68
C THR A 376 -1.26 3.80 -31.38
N ILE A 377 -0.84 5.08 -31.44
CA ILE A 377 0.47 5.46 -31.99
C ILE A 377 1.60 4.85 -31.16
N ALA A 378 1.51 4.90 -29.83
CA ALA A 378 2.50 4.29 -28.93
C ALA A 378 2.57 2.76 -29.06
N GLN A 379 1.43 2.09 -29.24
CA GLN A 379 1.40 0.64 -29.48
C GLN A 379 2.08 0.29 -30.82
N VAL A 380 1.82 1.05 -31.88
CA VAL A 380 2.50 0.86 -33.17
C VAL A 380 4.00 1.15 -33.07
N ALA A 381 4.42 2.11 -32.26
CA ALA A 381 5.83 2.37 -31.98
C ALA A 381 6.51 1.17 -31.30
N ARG A 382 5.87 0.54 -30.29
CA ARG A 382 6.35 -0.72 -29.68
C ARG A 382 6.44 -1.87 -30.68
N ASP A 383 5.37 -2.09 -31.44
CA ASP A 383 5.30 -3.18 -32.42
C ASP A 383 6.35 -3.08 -33.55
N LEU A 384 7.07 -1.96 -33.64
CA LEU A 384 8.10 -1.64 -34.63
C LEU A 384 9.45 -1.27 -33.99
N GLU A 385 9.60 -1.43 -32.67
CA GLU A 385 10.81 -1.09 -31.89
C GLU A 385 11.30 0.35 -32.12
N ILE A 386 10.37 1.29 -32.38
CA ILE A 386 10.68 2.70 -32.66
C ILE A 386 11.25 3.37 -31.40
N PRO A 387 12.38 4.09 -31.49
CA PRO A 387 12.93 4.83 -30.37
C PRO A 387 11.98 5.88 -29.78
N ARG A 388 12.12 6.18 -28.49
CA ARG A 388 11.27 7.10 -27.70
C ARG A 388 11.07 8.46 -28.37
N SER A 389 12.14 9.05 -28.92
CA SER A 389 12.09 10.31 -29.69
C SER A 389 11.25 10.19 -30.97
N GLY A 390 11.26 9.03 -31.64
CA GLY A 390 10.41 8.74 -32.79
C GLY A 390 8.93 8.68 -32.42
N LEU A 391 8.59 8.14 -31.24
CA LEU A 391 7.24 8.25 -30.69
C LEU A 391 6.90 9.72 -30.39
N GLN A 392 7.80 10.50 -29.78
CA GLN A 392 7.58 11.93 -29.51
C GLN A 392 7.32 12.74 -30.79
N ILE A 393 8.09 12.47 -31.86
CA ILE A 393 7.90 13.06 -33.20
C ILE A 393 6.52 12.68 -33.77
N ALA A 394 6.12 11.40 -33.68
CA ALA A 394 4.83 10.94 -34.18
C ALA A 394 3.64 11.56 -33.41
N ILE A 395 3.74 11.62 -32.08
CA ILE A 395 2.73 12.25 -31.21
C ILE A 395 2.63 13.75 -31.52
N ALA A 396 3.76 14.48 -31.57
CA ALA A 396 3.76 15.91 -31.92
C ALA A 396 3.20 16.18 -33.33
N THR A 397 3.49 15.29 -34.30
CA THR A 397 2.93 15.38 -35.65
C THR A 397 1.41 15.18 -35.63
N ALA A 398 0.90 14.13 -34.99
CA ALA A 398 -0.53 13.88 -34.90
C ALA A 398 -1.28 14.96 -34.07
N ILE A 399 -0.63 15.54 -33.06
CA ILE A 399 -1.12 16.73 -32.36
C ILE A 399 -1.20 17.92 -33.33
N GLN A 400 -0.19 18.15 -34.18
CA GLN A 400 -0.25 19.27 -35.11
C GLN A 400 -1.31 19.08 -36.20
N GLU A 401 -1.26 17.96 -36.92
CA GLU A 401 -2.10 17.68 -38.10
C GLU A 401 -3.59 17.47 -37.78
N SER A 402 -3.90 16.74 -36.71
CA SER A 402 -5.30 16.37 -36.38
C SER A 402 -5.70 16.64 -34.94
N LYS A 403 -4.79 17.19 -34.12
CA LYS A 403 -4.97 17.34 -32.66
C LYS A 403 -5.27 15.99 -32.00
N LEU A 404 -4.67 14.90 -32.51
CA LEU A 404 -4.92 13.49 -32.13
C LEU A 404 -6.37 12.99 -32.38
N VAL A 405 -7.18 13.67 -33.19
CA VAL A 405 -8.54 13.21 -33.57
C VAL A 405 -8.46 12.42 -34.88
N ASN A 406 -9.17 11.29 -35.01
CA ASN A 406 -9.07 10.48 -36.24
C ASN A 406 -9.99 11.02 -37.36
N LEU A 407 -9.60 12.13 -37.96
CA LEU A 407 -10.44 12.90 -38.89
C LEU A 407 -10.75 12.13 -40.19
N THR A 408 -12.04 12.00 -40.50
CA THR A 408 -12.53 11.40 -41.76
C THR A 408 -12.35 12.30 -42.99
N GLY A 409 -11.85 13.52 -42.80
CA GLY A 409 -11.41 14.42 -43.87
C GLY A 409 -10.75 15.72 -43.37
N GLY A 410 -9.95 16.35 -44.23
CA GLY A 410 -9.33 17.66 -44.01
C GLY A 410 -9.15 18.42 -45.33
N ASP A 411 -7.97 19.02 -45.57
CA ASP A 411 -7.68 19.71 -46.84
C ASP A 411 -7.62 18.73 -48.03
N ARG A 412 -8.24 19.13 -49.15
CA ARG A 412 -8.37 18.36 -50.39
C ARG A 412 -8.97 16.96 -50.15
N ASP A 413 -8.11 15.97 -49.95
CA ASP A 413 -8.40 14.56 -49.74
C ASP A 413 -7.63 13.97 -48.54
N SER A 414 -7.10 14.81 -47.64
CA SER A 414 -6.42 14.36 -46.41
C SER A 414 -7.36 13.65 -45.45
N GLY A 415 -6.81 12.81 -44.58
CA GLY A 415 -7.54 12.11 -43.51
C GLY A 415 -6.61 11.40 -42.53
N GLY A 416 -7.20 10.89 -41.44
CA GLY A 416 -6.51 10.17 -40.38
C GLY A 416 -5.75 11.05 -39.41
N LEU A 417 -5.10 10.40 -38.43
CA LEU A 417 -4.31 11.06 -37.38
C LEU A 417 -3.16 11.93 -37.93
N PHE A 418 -2.63 11.55 -39.09
CA PHE A 418 -1.47 12.15 -39.75
C PHE A 418 -1.81 12.96 -41.01
N GLN A 419 -3.10 13.20 -41.31
CA GLN A 419 -3.58 13.94 -42.49
C GLN A 419 -2.96 13.50 -43.84
N GLN A 420 -2.64 12.21 -43.94
CA GLN A 420 -2.13 11.57 -45.15
C GLN A 420 -3.16 11.66 -46.30
N ARG A 421 -2.69 11.61 -47.55
CA ARG A 421 -3.49 11.92 -48.76
C ARG A 421 -3.43 10.82 -49.83
N PRO A 422 -4.56 10.25 -50.29
CA PRO A 422 -4.58 9.20 -51.31
C PRO A 422 -4.02 9.65 -52.66
N SER A 423 -4.36 10.86 -53.12
CA SER A 423 -3.80 11.44 -54.36
C SER A 423 -2.32 11.81 -54.29
N ALA A 424 -1.71 11.70 -53.10
CA ALA A 424 -0.26 11.81 -52.90
C ALA A 424 0.41 10.45 -52.62
N GLY A 425 -0.27 9.32 -52.85
CA GLY A 425 0.32 7.97 -52.77
C GLY A 425 0.32 7.30 -51.39
N TRP A 426 -0.27 7.92 -50.36
CA TRP A 426 -0.25 7.38 -48.99
C TRP A 426 -1.16 6.16 -48.73
N GLY A 427 -1.93 5.69 -49.72
CA GLY A 427 -2.86 4.57 -49.59
C GLY A 427 -4.30 4.94 -49.96
N THR A 428 -5.24 4.00 -49.88
CA THR A 428 -6.66 4.28 -50.10
C THR A 428 -7.27 5.04 -48.92
N ARG A 429 -8.46 5.64 -49.14
CA ARG A 429 -9.17 6.39 -48.10
C ARG A 429 -9.43 5.59 -46.83
N ALA A 430 -9.66 4.28 -46.93
CA ALA A 430 -9.86 3.43 -45.76
C ALA A 430 -8.55 3.33 -44.95
N GLU A 431 -7.45 2.98 -45.61
CA GLU A 431 -6.14 2.72 -44.99
C GLU A 431 -5.57 3.96 -44.28
N ILE A 432 -5.62 5.14 -44.92
CA ILE A 432 -5.15 6.38 -44.27
C ILE A 432 -6.04 6.85 -43.11
N THR A 433 -7.26 6.33 -42.97
CA THR A 433 -8.15 6.63 -41.83
C THR A 433 -8.18 5.51 -40.78
N ASP A 434 -7.41 4.44 -40.97
CA ASP A 434 -7.14 3.45 -39.94
C ASP A 434 -5.95 3.93 -39.09
N PRO A 435 -6.11 4.17 -37.78
CA PRO A 435 -5.05 4.68 -36.91
C PRO A 435 -3.78 3.83 -36.88
N VAL A 436 -3.89 2.50 -37.03
CA VAL A 436 -2.76 1.57 -37.00
C VAL A 436 -2.01 1.61 -38.31
N LEU A 437 -2.73 1.58 -39.43
CA LEU A 437 -2.13 1.64 -40.77
C LEU A 437 -1.49 3.00 -41.04
N ALA A 438 -2.16 4.11 -40.69
CA ALA A 438 -1.63 5.47 -40.83
C ALA A 438 -0.36 5.70 -39.98
N ALA A 439 -0.32 5.16 -38.75
CA ALA A 439 0.88 5.22 -37.90
C ALA A 439 2.02 4.36 -38.45
N ARG A 440 1.74 3.14 -38.92
CA ARG A 440 2.75 2.28 -39.59
C ARG A 440 3.30 2.94 -40.86
N ALA A 441 2.46 3.67 -41.61
CA ALA A 441 2.90 4.47 -42.75
C ALA A 441 3.75 5.67 -42.33
N PHE A 442 3.38 6.38 -41.26
CA PHE A 442 4.19 7.48 -40.72
C PHE A 442 5.59 7.02 -40.30
N PHE A 443 5.74 5.79 -39.77
CA PHE A 443 7.05 5.22 -39.43
C PHE A 443 7.80 4.55 -40.60
N GLY A 444 7.22 4.45 -41.81
CA GLY A 444 7.89 3.84 -42.98
C GLY A 444 7.77 2.31 -43.04
N GLN A 445 6.82 1.72 -42.29
CA GLN A 445 6.67 0.28 -42.10
C GLN A 445 5.27 -0.21 -42.51
N ALA A 446 4.72 0.37 -43.58
CA ALA A 446 3.43 0.01 -44.16
C ALA A 446 3.56 -0.53 -45.58
N GLN A 447 2.84 -1.63 -45.88
CA GLN A 447 2.87 -2.27 -47.20
C GLN A 447 1.91 -1.63 -48.23
N HIS A 448 1.04 -0.70 -47.81
CA HIS A 448 0.01 -0.09 -48.67
C HIS A 448 0.45 1.25 -49.30
N THR A 449 1.66 1.73 -49.01
CA THR A 449 2.23 2.94 -49.61
C THR A 449 3.70 2.73 -49.95
N GLY A 450 4.21 3.49 -50.92
CA GLY A 450 5.63 3.60 -51.25
C GLY A 450 6.23 4.95 -50.88
N ASN A 451 5.53 5.77 -50.10
CA ASN A 451 6.05 7.03 -49.58
C ASN A 451 6.98 6.76 -48.38
N PRO A 452 8.12 7.47 -48.26
CA PRO A 452 9.03 7.31 -47.13
C PRO A 452 8.36 7.81 -45.83
N GLY A 453 8.45 7.01 -44.78
CA GLY A 453 8.11 7.43 -43.42
C GLY A 453 9.36 7.79 -42.62
N LEU A 454 9.20 8.02 -41.31
CA LEU A 454 10.23 8.56 -40.43
C LEU A 454 11.54 7.75 -40.48
N LEU A 455 11.48 6.42 -40.45
CA LEU A 455 12.68 5.57 -40.50
C LEU A 455 13.42 5.63 -41.83
N ASP A 456 12.74 5.99 -42.92
CA ASP A 456 13.33 6.10 -44.27
C ASP A 456 14.03 7.44 -44.50
N ILE A 457 13.82 8.43 -43.62
CA ILE A 457 14.47 9.75 -43.69
C ILE A 457 15.91 9.66 -43.15
N PRO A 458 16.96 9.82 -43.96
CA PRO A 458 18.33 9.62 -43.50
C PRO A 458 18.73 10.65 -42.43
N GLY A 459 19.12 10.17 -41.25
CA GLY A 459 19.58 11.02 -40.14
C GLY A 459 18.48 11.72 -39.35
N TRP A 460 17.21 11.29 -39.47
CA TRP A 460 16.09 11.84 -38.67
C TRP A 460 16.38 11.85 -37.15
N GLN A 461 17.21 10.91 -36.69
CA GLN A 461 17.69 10.77 -35.32
C GLN A 461 18.35 12.06 -34.77
N ASN A 462 19.02 12.81 -35.65
CA ASN A 462 19.77 14.03 -35.32
C ASN A 462 19.03 15.31 -35.76
N MET A 463 17.81 15.18 -36.31
CA MET A 463 17.00 16.32 -36.71
C MET A 463 16.22 16.87 -35.49
N PRO A 464 16.08 18.19 -35.34
CA PRO A 464 15.06 18.76 -34.47
C PRO A 464 13.68 18.18 -34.80
N LEU A 465 12.85 17.93 -33.79
CA LEU A 465 11.54 17.27 -33.93
C LEU A 465 10.67 17.86 -35.06
N THR A 466 10.74 19.18 -35.28
CA THR A 466 10.04 19.88 -36.36
C THR A 466 10.54 19.48 -37.75
N GLN A 467 11.85 19.34 -37.92
CA GLN A 467 12.47 18.98 -39.20
C GLN A 467 12.24 17.49 -39.50
N ALA A 468 12.26 16.62 -38.49
CA ALA A 468 11.90 15.21 -38.63
C ALA A 468 10.42 15.03 -39.04
N ALA A 469 9.49 15.70 -38.34
CA ALA A 469 8.07 15.69 -38.69
C ALA A 469 7.81 16.25 -40.10
N GLN A 470 8.46 17.37 -40.44
CA GLN A 470 8.35 18.01 -41.75
C GLN A 470 8.93 17.14 -42.88
N ALA A 471 10.01 16.39 -42.65
CA ALA A 471 10.61 15.53 -43.66
C ALA A 471 9.68 14.39 -44.11
N VAL A 472 8.80 13.93 -43.22
CA VAL A 472 7.75 12.93 -43.53
C VAL A 472 6.50 13.59 -44.13
N GLN A 473 6.04 14.71 -43.56
CA GLN A 473 4.76 15.32 -43.95
C GLN A 473 4.81 16.26 -45.15
N ALA A 474 5.97 16.87 -45.43
CA ALA A 474 6.14 17.91 -46.45
C ALA A 474 5.12 19.06 -46.35
N SER A 475 4.76 19.46 -45.12
CA SER A 475 3.73 20.47 -44.83
C SER A 475 4.13 21.87 -45.27
N SER A 476 3.14 22.74 -45.49
CA SER A 476 3.36 24.16 -45.84
C SER A 476 3.82 25.03 -44.66
N TYR A 477 3.83 24.49 -43.43
CA TYR A 477 4.08 25.25 -42.20
C TYR A 477 5.06 24.49 -41.26
N PRO A 478 6.35 24.35 -41.65
CA PRO A 478 7.31 23.44 -41.01
C PRO A 478 7.57 23.73 -39.53
N ASP A 479 7.54 24.99 -39.10
CA ASP A 479 7.83 25.36 -37.71
C ASP A 479 6.67 25.05 -36.75
N ALA A 480 5.47 24.77 -37.27
CA ALA A 480 4.25 24.64 -36.47
C ALA A 480 4.24 23.41 -35.53
N TYR A 481 5.12 22.44 -35.74
CA TYR A 481 5.29 21.29 -34.83
C TYR A 481 5.97 21.68 -33.50
N ALA A 482 6.76 22.78 -33.46
CA ALA A 482 7.64 23.12 -32.33
C ALA A 482 6.89 23.29 -31.00
N GLN A 483 5.73 23.96 -31.07
CA GLN A 483 4.89 24.30 -29.91
C GLN A 483 4.30 23.08 -29.17
N TRP A 484 4.43 21.88 -29.73
CA TRP A 484 3.91 20.63 -29.16
C TRP A 484 5.00 19.75 -28.54
N THR A 485 6.28 20.13 -28.61
CA THR A 485 7.42 19.32 -28.15
C THR A 485 7.27 18.85 -26.71
N ASP A 486 6.96 19.77 -25.79
CA ASP A 486 6.86 19.49 -24.35
C ASP A 486 5.69 18.54 -24.04
N VAL A 487 4.50 18.82 -24.60
CA VAL A 487 3.29 18.01 -24.34
C VAL A 487 3.35 16.65 -25.06
N ALA A 488 4.02 16.58 -26.21
CA ALA A 488 4.37 15.29 -26.82
C ALA A 488 5.40 14.54 -25.96
N GLY A 489 6.29 15.26 -25.26
CA GLY A 489 7.15 14.73 -24.20
C GLY A 489 6.34 14.10 -23.08
N ASP A 490 5.47 14.87 -22.41
CA ASP A 490 4.59 14.37 -21.32
C ASP A 490 3.80 13.11 -21.72
N ILE A 491 3.24 13.08 -22.94
CA ILE A 491 2.50 11.94 -23.49
C ILE A 491 3.43 10.76 -23.78
N THR A 492 4.65 11.01 -24.27
CA THR A 492 5.66 9.96 -24.56
C THR A 492 6.27 9.41 -23.27
N ASP A 493 6.45 10.22 -22.24
CA ASP A 493 6.94 9.80 -20.93
C ASP A 493 5.92 8.89 -20.23
N LEU A 494 4.63 9.15 -20.43
CA LEU A 494 3.53 8.32 -19.93
C LEU A 494 3.27 7.05 -20.77
N LEU A 495 3.65 7.03 -22.06
CA LEU A 495 3.29 5.95 -23.00
C LEU A 495 4.47 5.20 -23.65
N GLY A 496 5.71 5.63 -23.43
CA GLY A 496 6.93 5.12 -24.05
C GLY A 496 8.07 4.89 -23.05
N GLY A 497 7.73 4.66 -21.77
CA GLY A 497 8.68 4.23 -20.73
C GLY A 497 9.38 2.90 -21.01
N ASP A 498 8.89 2.15 -21.99
CA ASP A 498 9.37 0.85 -22.44
C ASP A 498 10.00 0.85 -23.85
N LEU A 499 10.20 2.03 -24.45
CA LEU A 499 10.85 2.19 -25.76
C LEU A 499 12.35 2.56 -25.62
N PRO A 500 13.22 2.12 -26.55
CA PRO A 500 14.64 2.44 -26.50
C PRO A 500 14.92 3.92 -26.80
N ASP A 501 15.97 4.49 -26.24
CA ASP A 501 16.47 5.81 -26.64
C ASP A 501 17.39 5.74 -27.88
N LEU A 502 17.63 6.88 -28.52
CA LEU A 502 18.47 6.95 -29.72
C LEU A 502 19.97 6.81 -29.41
N PRO A 503 20.71 5.98 -30.16
CA PRO A 503 22.17 6.06 -30.17
C PRO A 503 22.62 7.35 -30.88
N GLY A 504 23.41 8.17 -30.18
CA GLY A 504 24.03 9.36 -30.77
C GLY A 504 25.12 9.00 -31.80
N PRO A 505 25.44 9.90 -32.75
CA PRO A 505 26.39 9.62 -33.83
C PRO A 505 27.86 9.59 -33.38
N ASP A 506 28.19 10.24 -32.26
CA ASP A 506 29.57 10.53 -31.83
C ASP A 506 29.86 10.13 -30.37
N SER A 507 29.70 8.86 -30.00
CA SER A 507 30.36 8.30 -28.80
C SER A 507 30.53 6.77 -28.83
N GLU A 508 31.77 6.32 -28.92
CA GLU A 508 32.20 5.22 -28.04
C GLU A 508 32.24 5.77 -26.60
N ASP A 509 31.76 4.97 -25.65
CA ASP A 509 31.74 5.22 -24.20
C ASP A 509 31.01 6.49 -23.71
N SER A 510 29.80 6.31 -23.15
CA SER A 510 29.01 7.38 -22.50
C SER A 510 27.94 6.78 -21.58
N THR A 511 28.33 6.42 -20.35
CA THR A 511 27.39 6.04 -19.30
C THR A 511 26.65 7.26 -18.77
N THR A 512 25.31 7.20 -18.68
CA THR A 512 24.57 8.10 -17.79
C THR A 512 24.78 7.64 -16.35
N ASN A 513 25.66 8.34 -15.66
CA ASN A 513 26.34 7.84 -14.46
C ASN A 513 25.41 7.45 -13.31
N ALA A 514 25.65 6.26 -12.75
CA ALA A 514 25.34 5.98 -11.35
C ALA A 514 26.11 6.94 -10.44
N ALA A 515 25.66 7.12 -9.20
CA ALA A 515 26.35 8.00 -8.25
C ALA A 515 27.78 7.52 -7.97
N ASP A 516 28.70 8.47 -7.87
CA ASP A 516 30.16 8.28 -7.99
C ASP A 516 30.78 7.38 -6.89
N CYS A 517 31.04 6.11 -7.22
CA CYS A 517 31.91 5.20 -6.46
C CYS A 517 33.41 5.49 -6.79
N GLN A 518 33.86 6.72 -6.53
CA GLN A 518 35.24 7.22 -6.74
C GLN A 518 35.85 6.96 -8.13
N GLY A 519 35.07 7.17 -9.19
CA GLY A 519 35.58 7.32 -10.56
C GLY A 519 36.03 6.05 -11.28
N GLU A 520 35.90 4.86 -10.68
CA GLU A 520 36.14 3.58 -11.36
C GLU A 520 34.84 2.82 -11.67
N THR A 521 34.92 1.92 -12.66
CA THR A 521 33.78 1.14 -13.12
C THR A 521 33.31 0.20 -12.02
N VAL A 522 32.10 0.40 -11.51
CA VAL A 522 31.50 -0.46 -10.48
C VAL A 522 31.51 -1.92 -10.99
N ASN A 523 32.13 -2.84 -10.24
CA ASN A 523 32.42 -4.17 -10.75
C ASN A 523 31.17 -5.08 -10.78
N PRO A 524 31.02 -5.94 -11.80
CA PRO A 524 29.98 -6.96 -11.84
C PRO A 524 29.99 -7.89 -10.62
N ILE A 525 28.86 -8.00 -9.91
CA ILE A 525 28.68 -8.97 -8.83
C ILE A 525 28.27 -10.29 -9.45
N THR A 526 29.03 -11.37 -9.21
CA THR A 526 28.65 -12.73 -9.61
C THR A 526 28.03 -13.46 -8.42
N LEU A 527 26.73 -13.70 -8.51
CA LEU A 527 25.95 -14.44 -7.52
C LEU A 527 25.75 -15.88 -7.96
N GLY A 528 25.61 -16.79 -6.98
CA GLY A 528 25.33 -18.20 -7.22
C GLY A 528 24.18 -18.74 -6.36
N THR A 529 23.55 -19.83 -6.81
CA THR A 529 22.69 -20.65 -5.95
C THR A 529 22.89 -22.14 -6.21
N LEU A 530 22.91 -22.93 -5.13
CA LEU A 530 23.13 -24.37 -5.18
C LEU A 530 22.43 -25.09 -4.01
N ASN A 531 21.46 -25.96 -4.34
CA ASN A 531 20.98 -26.96 -3.39
C ASN A 531 22.10 -28.00 -3.17
N LEU A 532 22.62 -28.08 -1.94
CA LEU A 532 23.80 -28.90 -1.63
C LEU A 532 23.51 -30.40 -1.49
N LEU A 533 22.23 -30.81 -1.56
CA LEU A 533 21.74 -32.11 -1.11
C LEU A 533 22.09 -32.39 0.36
N GLY A 534 21.07 -32.42 1.22
CA GLY A 534 21.23 -32.55 2.66
C GLY A 534 21.97 -33.80 3.12
N ALA A 535 22.82 -33.64 4.15
CA ALA A 535 23.67 -34.69 4.73
C ALA A 535 22.90 -35.99 5.00
N GLY A 536 21.65 -35.88 5.49
CA GLY A 536 20.76 -37.02 5.81
C GLY A 536 20.29 -37.86 4.62
N HIS A 537 20.69 -37.52 3.39
CA HIS A 537 20.55 -38.36 2.19
C HIS A 537 21.85 -39.09 1.80
N THR A 538 22.95 -38.80 2.49
CA THR A 538 24.34 -39.18 2.15
C THR A 538 25.23 -39.28 3.40
N ASP A 539 24.68 -39.65 4.55
CA ASP A 539 25.43 -39.90 5.78
C ASP A 539 26.19 -41.24 5.69
N LYS A 540 25.76 -42.13 4.79
CA LYS A 540 26.44 -43.40 4.46
C LYS A 540 26.65 -43.56 2.96
N ALA A 541 27.76 -44.20 2.59
CA ALA A 541 28.06 -44.52 1.21
C ALA A 541 26.97 -45.43 0.60
N GLY A 542 26.38 -45.00 -0.52
CA GLY A 542 25.30 -45.71 -1.21
C GLY A 542 23.88 -45.41 -0.70
N GLU A 543 23.70 -44.57 0.33
CA GLU A 543 22.39 -44.18 0.86
C GLU A 543 21.52 -43.44 -0.18
N ARG A 544 22.15 -42.59 -1.00
CA ARG A 544 21.62 -42.16 -2.30
C ARG A 544 22.46 -42.78 -3.43
N PRO A 545 21.90 -43.66 -4.29
CA PRO A 545 22.67 -44.42 -5.27
C PRO A 545 23.59 -43.58 -6.17
N GLY A 546 24.89 -43.84 -6.07
CA GLY A 546 25.93 -43.20 -6.86
C GLY A 546 26.38 -41.82 -6.39
N TYR A 547 25.81 -41.27 -5.30
CA TYR A 547 26.34 -40.09 -4.63
C TYR A 547 27.36 -40.53 -3.56
N ASP A 548 28.42 -39.75 -3.40
CA ASP A 548 29.37 -39.94 -2.32
C ASP A 548 28.87 -39.29 -1.02
N THR A 549 29.51 -39.60 0.12
CA THR A 549 29.12 -39.05 1.42
C THR A 549 29.31 -37.53 1.49
N TRP A 550 28.48 -36.85 2.30
CA TRP A 550 28.41 -35.37 2.30
C TRP A 550 29.76 -34.69 2.59
N ASP A 551 30.62 -35.34 3.38
CA ASP A 551 31.95 -34.87 3.78
C ASP A 551 32.93 -34.81 2.60
N LYS A 552 32.74 -35.66 1.60
CA LYS A 552 33.49 -35.64 0.32
C LYS A 552 32.87 -34.69 -0.69
N ARG A 553 31.53 -34.58 -0.71
CA ARG A 553 30.80 -33.73 -1.65
C ARG A 553 30.95 -32.24 -1.33
N LEU A 554 30.91 -31.85 -0.05
CA LEU A 554 30.98 -30.45 0.37
C LEU A 554 32.26 -29.72 -0.11
N PRO A 555 33.49 -30.28 0.01
CA PRO A 555 34.69 -29.70 -0.60
C PRO A 555 34.66 -29.67 -2.13
N GLY A 556 33.86 -30.53 -2.77
CA GLY A 556 33.58 -30.43 -4.20
C GLY A 556 32.70 -29.22 -4.53
N ALA A 557 31.60 -29.05 -3.78
CA ALA A 557 30.65 -27.96 -3.99
C ALA A 557 31.27 -26.58 -3.74
N MET A 558 32.03 -26.41 -2.65
CA MET A 558 32.74 -25.16 -2.36
C MET A 558 33.72 -24.82 -3.48
N ARG A 559 34.54 -25.78 -3.94
CA ARG A 559 35.44 -25.55 -5.08
C ARG A 559 34.70 -25.22 -6.39
N THR A 560 33.49 -25.73 -6.62
CA THR A 560 32.72 -25.36 -7.83
C THR A 560 32.16 -23.94 -7.72
N ILE A 561 31.76 -23.48 -6.53
CA ILE A 561 31.37 -22.08 -6.27
C ILE A 561 32.59 -21.15 -6.46
N GLU A 562 33.73 -21.50 -5.87
CA GLU A 562 35.00 -20.76 -5.96
C GLU A 562 35.51 -20.68 -7.43
N ASN A 563 35.52 -21.81 -8.15
CA ASN A 563 35.91 -21.86 -9.58
C ASN A 563 34.95 -21.10 -10.51
N ALA A 564 33.71 -20.85 -10.08
CA ALA A 564 32.73 -20.09 -10.86
C ALA A 564 32.84 -18.56 -10.64
N GLY A 565 33.77 -18.09 -9.81
CA GLY A 565 33.95 -16.67 -9.50
C GLY A 565 32.78 -16.06 -8.73
N VAL A 566 31.99 -16.87 -8.02
CA VAL A 566 30.86 -16.41 -7.22
C VAL A 566 31.38 -15.80 -5.92
N SER A 567 31.04 -14.54 -5.62
CA SER A 567 31.39 -13.90 -4.34
C SER A 567 30.25 -13.85 -3.32
N ILE A 568 29.00 -14.11 -3.74
CA ILE A 568 27.85 -14.30 -2.85
C ILE A 568 26.99 -15.49 -3.33
N ALA A 569 26.73 -16.48 -2.47
CA ALA A 569 25.95 -17.67 -2.83
C ALA A 569 24.80 -17.98 -1.85
N GLY A 570 23.64 -18.35 -2.40
CA GLY A 570 22.57 -19.02 -1.65
C GLY A 570 22.77 -20.54 -1.63
N LEU A 571 22.70 -21.14 -0.45
CA LEU A 571 22.84 -22.58 -0.24
C LEU A 571 21.55 -23.15 0.37
N GLN A 572 21.02 -24.18 -0.27
CA GLN A 572 19.83 -24.91 0.19
C GLN A 572 20.20 -26.32 0.70
N GLU A 573 19.32 -26.91 1.53
CA GLU A 573 19.51 -28.21 2.21
C GLU A 573 20.78 -28.33 3.08
N VAL A 574 21.30 -27.24 3.67
CA VAL A 574 22.48 -27.30 4.54
C VAL A 574 22.15 -27.97 5.89
N HIS A 575 22.28 -29.29 5.97
CA HIS A 575 21.99 -30.05 7.18
C HIS A 575 23.09 -29.90 8.23
N GLY A 576 22.77 -30.18 9.50
CA GLY A 576 23.65 -29.94 10.66
C GLY A 576 25.14 -30.33 10.50
N PRO A 577 25.50 -31.50 9.94
CA PRO A 577 26.89 -31.85 9.69
C PRO A 577 27.59 -30.95 8.66
N GLN A 578 26.92 -30.63 7.53
CA GLN A 578 27.42 -29.69 6.52
C GLN A 578 27.50 -28.26 7.06
N ALA A 579 26.48 -27.81 7.79
CA ALA A 579 26.46 -26.50 8.46
C ALA A 579 27.66 -26.34 9.40
N LYS A 580 27.92 -27.36 10.23
CA LYS A 580 29.09 -27.38 11.11
C LYS A 580 30.41 -27.48 10.34
N ALA A 581 30.46 -28.18 9.21
CA ALA A 581 31.67 -28.24 8.38
C ALA A 581 31.97 -26.88 7.71
N LEU A 582 30.95 -26.18 7.19
CA LEU A 582 31.07 -24.80 6.71
C LEU A 582 31.64 -23.89 7.82
N GLU A 583 31.01 -23.91 9.00
CA GLU A 583 31.40 -23.11 10.17
C GLU A 583 32.83 -23.40 10.67
N ASN A 584 33.32 -24.65 10.56
CA ASN A 584 34.65 -25.03 11.08
C ASN A 584 35.78 -25.07 10.02
N GLN A 585 35.46 -25.22 8.73
CA GLN A 585 36.46 -25.39 7.66
C GLN A 585 36.52 -24.21 6.68
N TYR A 586 35.40 -23.51 6.46
CA TYR A 586 35.29 -22.47 5.43
C TYR A 586 35.07 -21.07 6.01
N ALA A 587 34.67 -20.94 7.28
CA ALA A 587 34.36 -19.67 7.91
C ALA A 587 35.54 -18.67 8.04
N ALA A 588 36.77 -19.08 7.72
CA ALA A 588 37.92 -18.18 7.60
C ALA A 588 37.88 -17.33 6.31
N THR A 589 37.41 -17.93 5.20
CA THR A 589 37.24 -17.25 3.89
C THR A 589 35.81 -16.75 3.71
N TRP A 590 34.84 -17.57 4.12
CA TRP A 590 33.42 -17.34 3.86
C TRP A 590 32.70 -16.78 5.09
N GLY A 591 32.00 -15.65 4.91
CA GLY A 591 30.94 -15.20 5.79
C GLY A 591 29.68 -16.01 5.53
N MET A 592 28.78 -16.08 6.52
CA MET A 592 27.58 -16.90 6.41
C MET A 592 26.48 -16.50 7.39
N TYR A 593 25.25 -16.46 6.90
CA TYR A 593 24.05 -16.24 7.72
C TYR A 593 22.92 -17.22 7.35
N PRO A 594 22.33 -17.93 8.34
CA PRO A 594 22.73 -17.98 9.75
C PRO A 594 24.00 -18.81 9.91
N ALA A 595 24.98 -18.33 10.66
CA ALA A 595 26.25 -19.05 10.85
C ALA A 595 26.04 -20.40 11.57
N SER A 596 25.19 -20.43 12.59
CA SER A 596 24.84 -21.64 13.35
C SER A 596 23.31 -21.80 13.46
N GLY A 597 22.85 -22.89 14.08
CA GLY A 597 21.42 -23.19 14.25
C GLY A 597 20.90 -24.26 13.29
N LYS A 598 19.57 -24.39 13.21
CA LYS A 598 18.87 -25.48 12.48
C LYS A 598 18.46 -25.13 11.05
N THR A 599 18.68 -23.89 10.60
CA THR A 599 18.23 -23.40 9.29
C THR A 599 19.01 -24.08 8.16
N GLN A 600 18.27 -24.76 7.28
CA GLN A 600 18.80 -25.47 6.10
C GLN A 600 19.07 -24.55 4.90
N ASN A 601 18.71 -23.27 5.00
CA ASN A 601 19.01 -22.23 4.02
C ASN A 601 20.07 -21.30 4.59
N ARG A 602 21.03 -20.88 3.74
CA ARG A 602 22.11 -19.95 4.11
C ARG A 602 22.43 -19.02 2.95
N VAL A 603 22.77 -17.77 3.25
CA VAL A 603 23.57 -16.93 2.35
C VAL A 603 25.01 -17.01 2.84
N ILE A 604 25.95 -17.20 1.92
CA ILE A 604 27.40 -17.13 2.17
C ILE A 604 28.04 -16.09 1.26
N TRP A 605 29.16 -15.50 1.68
CA TRP A 605 29.87 -14.46 0.93
C TRP A 605 31.38 -14.50 1.18
N ASP A 606 32.21 -14.04 0.25
CA ASP A 606 33.66 -13.90 0.50
C ASP A 606 33.91 -12.74 1.49
N ARG A 607 34.63 -13.00 2.59
CA ARG A 607 34.96 -12.00 3.64
C ARG A 607 35.98 -10.95 3.20
N ASN A 608 36.71 -11.21 2.13
CA ASN A 608 37.66 -10.27 1.54
C ASN A 608 36.95 -9.24 0.64
N GLU A 609 35.73 -9.57 0.19
CA GLU A 609 34.87 -8.70 -0.61
C GLU A 609 33.66 -8.13 0.16
N TRP A 610 33.11 -8.81 1.16
CA TRP A 610 31.81 -8.43 1.76
C TRP A 610 31.76 -8.55 3.29
N GLU A 611 31.17 -7.55 3.92
CA GLU A 611 30.74 -7.56 5.33
C GLU A 611 29.20 -7.53 5.44
N GLN A 612 28.67 -8.08 6.55
CA GLN A 612 27.23 -8.08 6.84
C GLN A 612 26.86 -6.81 7.60
N THR A 613 25.99 -5.96 7.03
CA THR A 613 25.50 -4.74 7.68
C THR A 613 24.05 -4.84 8.19
N ASP A 614 23.26 -5.79 7.69
CA ASP A 614 22.00 -6.24 8.30
C ASP A 614 21.79 -7.73 7.96
N ALA A 615 21.08 -8.49 8.80
CA ALA A 615 20.61 -9.82 8.46
C ALA A 615 19.40 -10.23 9.32
N ARG A 616 18.36 -10.70 8.63
CA ARG A 616 17.11 -11.16 9.26
C ARG A 616 16.60 -12.45 8.63
N LEU A 617 15.89 -13.24 9.42
CA LEU A 617 15.09 -14.34 8.89
C LEU A 617 13.73 -13.78 8.45
N VAL A 618 13.32 -14.07 7.22
CA VAL A 618 11.99 -13.74 6.70
C VAL A 618 11.21 -15.03 6.51
N ASP A 619 10.07 -15.13 7.18
CA ASP A 619 9.28 -16.36 7.27
C ASP A 619 8.44 -16.62 6.00
N ILE A 620 8.67 -17.76 5.35
CA ILE A 620 7.82 -18.29 4.28
C ILE A 620 7.24 -19.66 4.69
N PRO A 621 6.02 -20.02 4.27
CA PRO A 621 5.44 -21.32 4.59
C PRO A 621 6.15 -22.44 3.84
N TYR A 622 6.65 -23.42 4.59
CA TYR A 622 7.30 -24.62 4.09
C TYR A 622 6.35 -25.84 4.17
N PHE A 623 6.88 -27.06 4.09
CA PHE A 623 6.07 -28.28 4.14
C PHE A 623 5.14 -28.33 5.37
N GLY A 624 3.86 -28.62 5.11
CA GLY A 624 2.82 -28.68 6.15
C GLY A 624 2.37 -27.31 6.68
N GLY A 625 2.69 -26.21 5.98
CA GLY A 625 2.22 -24.87 6.34
C GLY A 625 2.87 -24.27 7.57
N LYS A 626 4.04 -24.79 7.95
CA LYS A 626 4.88 -24.20 9.00
C LYS A 626 5.78 -23.17 8.36
N ASP A 627 5.75 -21.96 8.89
CA ASP A 627 6.67 -20.91 8.47
C ASP A 627 8.11 -21.28 8.87
N VAL A 628 9.04 -21.03 7.94
CA VAL A 628 10.48 -21.28 8.08
C VAL A 628 11.21 -20.02 7.66
N GLY A 629 11.99 -19.47 8.58
CA GLY A 629 12.81 -18.30 8.36
C GLY A 629 13.88 -18.53 7.30
N MET A 630 13.76 -17.83 6.17
CA MET A 630 14.73 -17.82 5.08
C MET A 630 15.68 -16.63 5.24
N PRO A 631 17.00 -16.81 5.12
CA PRO A 631 17.98 -15.76 5.39
C PRO A 631 17.99 -14.67 4.32
N LEU A 632 17.60 -13.47 4.73
CA LEU A 632 17.76 -12.21 4.01
C LEU A 632 18.92 -11.44 4.63
N VAL A 633 19.92 -11.09 3.83
CA VAL A 633 21.18 -10.48 4.29
C VAL A 633 21.46 -9.22 3.48
N ARG A 634 21.81 -8.12 4.16
CA ARG A 634 22.41 -6.94 3.53
C ARG A 634 23.92 -7.05 3.66
N LEU A 635 24.59 -7.08 2.52
CA LEU A 635 26.03 -7.07 2.42
C LEU A 635 26.52 -5.70 1.94
N THR A 636 27.66 -5.27 2.46
CA THR A 636 28.39 -4.07 2.07
C THR A 636 29.81 -4.46 1.67
N GLY A 637 30.35 -3.87 0.60
CA GLY A 637 31.63 -4.27 0.03
C GLY A 637 32.84 -3.67 0.75
N THR A 638 33.81 -4.51 1.10
CA THR A 638 34.98 -4.14 1.93
C THR A 638 36.05 -3.36 1.15
N GLY A 639 36.65 -2.36 1.83
CA GLY A 639 37.17 -1.13 1.21
C GLY A 639 38.41 -1.16 0.30
N ASP A 640 38.92 -2.33 -0.08
CA ASP A 640 40.05 -2.49 -1.03
C ASP A 640 39.77 -3.55 -2.13
N GLY A 641 38.57 -4.13 -2.17
CA GLY A 641 38.18 -5.19 -3.13
C GLY A 641 37.41 -4.69 -4.37
N PRO A 642 37.11 -5.55 -5.36
CA PRO A 642 36.31 -5.18 -6.53
C PRO A 642 34.89 -4.72 -6.16
N SER A 643 34.36 -5.24 -5.06
CA SER A 643 33.09 -4.88 -4.44
C SER A 643 33.13 -3.58 -3.62
N ALA A 644 34.30 -2.94 -3.43
CA ALA A 644 34.48 -1.86 -2.44
C ALA A 644 33.41 -0.77 -2.54
N GLY A 645 32.71 -0.53 -1.43
CA GLY A 645 31.65 0.47 -1.39
C GLY A 645 30.37 0.08 -2.14
N GLN A 646 30.16 -1.18 -2.54
CA GLN A 646 28.86 -1.68 -3.01
C GLN A 646 27.94 -2.05 -1.83
N VAL A 647 26.63 -2.13 -2.06
CA VAL A 647 25.62 -2.68 -1.14
C VAL A 647 24.59 -3.51 -1.90
N ILE A 648 24.25 -4.69 -1.36
CA ILE A 648 23.26 -5.59 -1.95
C ILE A 648 22.46 -6.35 -0.87
N TRP A 649 21.16 -6.49 -1.08
CA TRP A 649 20.33 -7.45 -0.35
C TRP A 649 20.31 -8.79 -1.08
N VAL A 650 20.55 -9.89 -0.38
CA VAL A 650 20.47 -11.26 -0.92
C VAL A 650 19.59 -12.13 -0.03
N TRP A 651 18.59 -12.78 -0.65
CA TRP A 651 17.65 -13.68 0.01
C TRP A 651 17.76 -15.09 -0.57
N SER A 652 18.22 -16.06 0.24
CA SER A 652 18.24 -17.47 -0.16
C SER A 652 16.95 -18.18 0.26
N ILE A 653 16.19 -18.70 -0.71
CA ILE A 653 14.97 -19.48 -0.45
C ILE A 653 15.13 -20.98 -0.77
N HIS A 654 14.26 -21.78 -0.15
CA HIS A 654 13.89 -23.11 -0.62
C HIS A 654 12.35 -23.21 -0.47
N ASN A 655 11.63 -23.23 -1.59
CA ASN A 655 10.16 -23.32 -1.62
C ASN A 655 9.65 -24.76 -1.41
N PRO A 656 8.37 -24.96 -1.02
CA PRO A 656 7.80 -26.31 -0.87
C PRO A 656 7.81 -27.09 -2.21
N ALA A 657 8.46 -28.25 -2.24
CA ALA A 657 8.38 -29.17 -3.38
C ALA A 657 6.97 -29.77 -3.52
N ASN A 658 6.52 -30.03 -4.74
CA ASN A 658 5.22 -30.64 -5.03
C ASN A 658 5.22 -32.18 -4.76
N THR A 659 5.60 -32.58 -3.54
CA THR A 659 5.82 -33.98 -3.16
C THR A 659 4.89 -34.47 -2.04
N GLN A 660 4.36 -33.58 -1.18
CA GLN A 660 3.50 -33.94 -0.05
C GLN A 660 2.50 -32.83 0.31
N GLY A 661 1.25 -33.20 0.62
CA GLY A 661 0.24 -32.31 1.22
C GLY A 661 -0.17 -31.12 0.33
N ASN A 662 -0.54 -30.00 0.95
CA ASN A 662 -0.95 -28.77 0.26
C ASN A 662 0.25 -27.93 -0.24
N ALA A 663 1.29 -28.59 -0.77
CA ALA A 663 2.53 -27.93 -1.19
C ALA A 663 2.28 -26.78 -2.18
N ALA A 664 1.39 -26.97 -3.16
CA ALA A 664 1.02 -25.94 -4.13
C ALA A 664 0.44 -24.66 -3.49
N GLY A 665 -0.46 -24.80 -2.50
CA GLY A 665 -1.04 -23.65 -1.78
C GLY A 665 -0.02 -22.93 -0.90
N HIS A 666 0.86 -23.68 -0.22
CA HIS A 666 1.98 -23.09 0.52
C HIS A 666 2.97 -22.38 -0.41
N ARG A 667 3.24 -22.94 -1.58
CA ARG A 667 4.12 -22.37 -2.62
C ARG A 667 3.55 -21.08 -3.22
N GLN A 668 2.23 -20.96 -3.38
CA GLN A 668 1.56 -19.72 -3.78
C GLN A 668 1.66 -18.63 -2.70
N GLU A 669 1.44 -18.96 -1.42
CA GLU A 669 1.61 -18.00 -0.32
C GLU A 669 3.08 -17.60 -0.12
N ALA A 670 4.02 -18.54 -0.30
CA ALA A 670 5.45 -18.26 -0.29
C ALA A 670 5.81 -17.26 -1.40
N LEU A 671 5.34 -17.48 -2.64
CA LEU A 671 5.54 -16.54 -3.74
C LEU A 671 4.91 -15.17 -3.48
N ARG A 672 3.73 -15.10 -2.86
CA ARG A 672 3.08 -13.83 -2.47
C ARG A 672 3.90 -13.06 -1.43
N ARG A 673 4.46 -13.75 -0.42
CA ARG A 673 5.36 -13.14 0.57
C ARG A 673 6.69 -12.72 -0.07
N GLN A 674 7.23 -13.55 -0.95
CA GLN A 674 8.48 -13.29 -1.68
C GLN A 674 8.37 -12.04 -2.54
N LEU A 675 7.27 -11.87 -3.28
CA LEU A 675 6.99 -10.65 -4.02
C LEU A 675 6.91 -9.44 -3.08
N ALA A 676 6.09 -9.51 -2.03
CA ALA A 676 5.88 -8.38 -1.12
C ALA A 676 7.16 -7.90 -0.43
N THR A 677 8.01 -8.80 0.08
CA THR A 677 9.30 -8.45 0.68
C THR A 677 10.30 -7.95 -0.37
N MET A 678 10.29 -8.46 -1.60
CA MET A 678 11.17 -7.93 -2.64
C MET A 678 10.72 -6.55 -3.14
N THR A 679 9.41 -6.25 -3.19
CA THR A 679 8.89 -4.90 -3.45
C THR A 679 9.24 -3.93 -2.31
N GLU A 680 9.18 -4.36 -1.04
CA GLU A 680 9.66 -3.58 0.12
C GLU A 680 11.14 -3.18 -0.05
N LEU A 681 12.00 -4.16 -0.36
CA LEU A 681 13.43 -3.93 -0.56
C LEU A 681 13.71 -3.07 -1.80
N ALA A 682 13.00 -3.31 -2.91
CA ALA A 682 13.10 -2.52 -4.13
C ALA A 682 12.75 -1.04 -3.87
N GLY A 683 11.73 -0.77 -3.05
CA GLY A 683 11.34 0.58 -2.63
C GLY A 683 12.44 1.36 -1.89
N THR A 684 13.50 0.71 -1.41
CA THR A 684 14.65 1.39 -0.79
C THR A 684 15.66 1.96 -1.79
N GLY A 685 15.57 1.59 -3.08
CA GLY A 685 16.61 1.87 -4.09
C GLY A 685 17.87 1.02 -3.97
N THR A 686 18.00 0.18 -2.94
CA THR A 686 19.12 -0.78 -2.82
C THR A 686 18.92 -1.93 -3.82
N PRO A 687 19.98 -2.46 -4.48
CA PRO A 687 19.92 -3.72 -5.22
C PRO A 687 19.44 -4.85 -4.32
N ALA A 688 18.50 -5.65 -4.82
CA ALA A 688 17.99 -6.81 -4.10
C ALA A 688 17.88 -8.02 -5.01
N VAL A 689 18.45 -9.15 -4.59
CA VAL A 689 18.40 -10.45 -5.27
C VAL A 689 17.67 -11.47 -4.43
N ILE A 690 16.72 -12.17 -5.05
CA ILE A 690 16.10 -13.38 -4.51
C ILE A 690 16.54 -14.57 -5.36
N LEU A 691 17.21 -15.53 -4.72
CA LEU A 691 17.81 -16.69 -5.37
C LEU A 691 17.59 -17.97 -4.56
N GLY A 692 17.49 -19.10 -5.24
CA GLY A 692 17.28 -20.37 -4.54
C GLY A 692 16.51 -21.42 -5.32
N ASP A 693 16.24 -22.52 -4.62
CA ASP A 693 15.40 -23.61 -5.08
C ASP A 693 13.92 -23.18 -4.99
N PHE A 694 13.36 -22.77 -6.13
CA PHE A 694 11.95 -22.39 -6.19
C PHE A 694 11.02 -23.61 -6.25
N ASN A 695 11.55 -24.82 -6.43
CA ASN A 695 10.79 -26.03 -6.69
C ASN A 695 9.83 -25.91 -7.89
N ASP A 696 10.22 -25.17 -8.94
CA ASP A 696 9.44 -25.09 -10.18
C ASP A 696 9.50 -26.45 -10.90
N GLY A 697 8.32 -26.97 -11.27
CA GLY A 697 8.14 -28.40 -11.43
C GLY A 697 8.49 -28.94 -12.83
N LYS A 698 8.87 -30.22 -12.88
CA LYS A 698 8.90 -31.04 -14.10
C LYS A 698 7.51 -31.28 -14.71
N ASP A 699 6.46 -30.72 -14.09
CA ASP A 699 5.06 -30.72 -14.52
C ASP A 699 4.67 -29.50 -15.38
N GLY A 700 5.59 -28.53 -15.58
CA GLY A 700 5.38 -27.37 -16.45
C GLY A 700 4.55 -26.24 -15.82
N SER A 701 4.34 -26.28 -14.50
CA SER A 701 3.49 -25.33 -13.78
C SER A 701 3.98 -23.87 -13.77
N ASN A 702 5.29 -23.62 -13.98
CA ASN A 702 5.93 -22.31 -14.23
C ASN A 702 5.61 -21.16 -13.25
N ALA A 703 5.02 -21.46 -12.09
CA ALA A 703 4.31 -20.49 -11.28
C ALA A 703 5.22 -19.42 -10.66
N SER A 704 6.48 -19.78 -10.33
CA SER A 704 7.40 -18.81 -9.73
C SER A 704 7.79 -17.69 -10.67
N HIS A 705 7.96 -17.98 -11.96
CA HIS A 705 8.28 -16.95 -12.94
C HIS A 705 7.12 -15.97 -13.12
N CYS A 706 5.91 -16.47 -13.39
CA CYS A 706 4.74 -15.61 -13.59
C CYS A 706 4.35 -14.79 -12.34
N ALA A 707 4.64 -15.29 -11.13
CA ALA A 707 4.35 -14.59 -9.88
C ALA A 707 5.38 -13.52 -9.50
N LEU A 708 6.62 -13.61 -10.01
CA LEU A 708 7.72 -12.73 -9.62
C LEU A 708 8.14 -11.73 -10.71
N THR A 709 7.97 -12.06 -11.99
CA THR A 709 8.32 -11.12 -13.08
C THR A 709 7.44 -9.89 -13.28
N PRO A 710 6.28 -9.69 -12.60
CA PRO A 710 5.63 -8.38 -12.58
C PRO A 710 6.48 -7.27 -11.93
N GLU A 711 7.36 -7.62 -10.98
CA GLU A 711 8.19 -6.66 -10.22
C GLU A 711 9.70 -6.92 -10.35
N LEU A 712 10.13 -8.16 -10.68
CA LEU A 712 11.53 -8.59 -10.63
C LEU A 712 12.08 -9.10 -11.98
N SER A 713 13.32 -8.75 -12.30
CA SER A 713 14.00 -9.25 -13.51
C SER A 713 14.60 -10.65 -13.29
N ASN A 714 14.25 -11.64 -14.11
CA ASN A 714 14.88 -12.96 -14.08
C ASN A 714 16.22 -12.95 -14.85
N ALA A 715 17.27 -13.55 -14.28
CA ALA A 715 18.62 -13.51 -14.86
C ALA A 715 18.76 -14.19 -16.24
N PHE A 716 17.88 -15.13 -16.59
CA PHE A 716 17.84 -15.76 -17.92
C PHE A 716 16.86 -15.06 -18.90
N GLY A 717 16.17 -14.01 -18.46
CA GLY A 717 15.14 -13.28 -19.21
C GLY A 717 13.72 -13.88 -19.05
N GLY A 718 12.79 -13.47 -19.91
CA GLY A 718 11.38 -13.90 -19.91
C GLY A 718 10.42 -12.73 -20.10
N SER A 719 9.12 -12.94 -19.89
CA SER A 719 8.11 -11.87 -19.80
C SER A 719 6.98 -12.25 -18.85
N ALA A 720 6.41 -11.26 -18.15
CA ALA A 720 5.28 -11.44 -17.24
C ALA A 720 3.93 -11.59 -17.97
N GLU A 721 3.70 -10.78 -19.01
CA GLU A 721 2.47 -10.77 -19.81
C GLU A 721 2.76 -10.77 -21.33
N PRO A 722 2.27 -11.75 -22.11
CA PRO A 722 1.82 -13.06 -21.63
C PRO A 722 2.98 -13.79 -20.95
N CYS A 723 2.70 -14.52 -19.87
CA CYS A 723 3.77 -15.18 -19.09
C CYS A 723 4.56 -16.18 -19.94
N LYS A 724 5.87 -15.95 -20.06
CA LYS A 724 6.74 -16.67 -20.98
C LYS A 724 8.13 -16.83 -20.36
N LYS A 725 8.39 -18.02 -19.84
CA LYS A 725 9.69 -18.40 -19.28
C LYS A 725 10.85 -18.24 -20.29
N PRO A 726 12.08 -18.02 -19.79
CA PRO A 726 13.28 -18.01 -20.62
C PRO A 726 13.56 -19.37 -21.25
N LYS A 727 14.13 -19.37 -22.46
CA LYS A 727 14.43 -20.59 -23.24
C LYS A 727 15.65 -21.39 -22.73
N LYS A 728 16.43 -20.81 -21.82
CA LYS A 728 17.63 -21.40 -21.20
C LYS A 728 17.58 -21.28 -19.67
N ASP A 729 16.39 -21.44 -19.09
CA ASP A 729 16.21 -21.46 -17.63
C ASP A 729 16.94 -22.67 -17.02
N ALA A 730 17.40 -22.54 -15.77
CA ALA A 730 17.51 -23.72 -14.92
C ALA A 730 16.09 -24.14 -14.51
N PRO A 731 15.73 -25.43 -14.52
CA PRO A 731 14.33 -25.83 -14.44
C PRO A 731 13.69 -25.63 -13.06
N ILE A 732 14.48 -25.43 -12.00
CA ILE A 732 14.06 -25.51 -10.60
C ILE A 732 14.62 -24.34 -9.78
N ASP A 733 15.94 -24.11 -9.86
CA ASP A 733 16.62 -23.01 -9.19
C ASP A 733 16.61 -21.77 -10.09
N HIS A 734 16.35 -20.58 -9.52
CA HIS A 734 16.32 -19.34 -10.28
C HIS A 734 17.00 -18.20 -9.52
N VAL A 735 17.29 -17.12 -10.24
CA VAL A 735 17.77 -15.84 -9.71
C VAL A 735 16.88 -14.73 -10.29
N TYR A 736 16.28 -13.92 -9.41
CA TYR A 736 15.53 -12.71 -9.76
C TYR A 736 16.10 -11.50 -9.03
N GLY A 737 16.07 -10.32 -9.65
CA GLY A 737 16.65 -9.09 -9.11
C GLY A 737 15.82 -7.84 -9.34
N ALA A 738 15.87 -6.93 -8.37
CA ALA A 738 15.34 -5.56 -8.41
C ALA A 738 16.47 -4.55 -8.22
N ASN A 739 16.29 -3.34 -8.78
CA ASN A 739 17.27 -2.25 -8.79
C ASN A 739 18.65 -2.63 -9.36
N LEU A 740 18.69 -3.58 -10.29
CA LEU A 740 19.89 -4.06 -10.98
C LEU A 740 19.55 -4.63 -12.36
N THR A 741 20.56 -4.85 -13.21
CA THR A 741 20.41 -5.54 -14.50
C THR A 741 21.42 -6.68 -14.63
N TRP A 742 21.17 -7.62 -15.54
CA TRP A 742 21.95 -8.85 -15.69
C TRP A 742 22.86 -8.77 -16.93
N ALA A 743 24.16 -8.98 -16.76
CA ALA A 743 25.12 -9.09 -17.86
C ALA A 743 25.20 -10.50 -18.42
N SER A 744 25.13 -11.52 -17.56
CA SER A 744 25.04 -12.92 -17.98
C SER A 744 24.43 -13.82 -16.91
N ALA A 745 23.97 -14.99 -17.32
CA ALA A 745 23.56 -16.06 -16.43
C ALA A 745 23.92 -17.42 -17.04
N ALA A 746 24.31 -18.38 -16.21
CA ALA A 746 24.78 -19.70 -16.63
C ALA A 746 24.30 -20.81 -15.69
N VAL A 747 24.22 -22.03 -16.25
CA VAL A 747 23.80 -23.25 -15.55
C VAL A 747 24.91 -24.27 -15.68
N ASP A 748 25.75 -24.40 -14.66
CA ASP A 748 26.77 -25.45 -14.63
C ASP A 748 26.16 -26.77 -14.18
N THR A 749 26.04 -27.70 -15.12
CA THR A 749 25.56 -29.06 -14.88
C THR A 749 26.65 -30.00 -14.35
N SER A 750 27.90 -29.54 -14.20
CA SER A 750 29.02 -30.36 -13.71
C SER A 750 28.78 -30.85 -12.27
N THR A 751 28.10 -30.08 -11.42
CA THR A 751 27.74 -30.48 -10.06
C THR A 751 26.83 -31.71 -10.05
N GLN A 752 25.82 -31.72 -10.92
CA GLN A 752 24.85 -32.81 -11.09
C GLN A 752 25.46 -34.02 -11.80
N ALA A 753 26.24 -33.78 -12.87
CA ALA A 753 26.92 -34.84 -13.61
C ALA A 753 27.98 -35.57 -12.76
N SER A 754 28.72 -34.82 -11.93
CA SER A 754 29.71 -35.33 -10.98
C SER A 754 29.11 -35.78 -9.65
N LYS A 755 27.79 -35.59 -9.45
CA LYS A 755 27.03 -35.96 -8.24
C LYS A 755 27.58 -35.33 -6.95
N ILE A 756 28.11 -34.11 -7.10
CA ILE A 756 28.49 -33.21 -6.01
C ILE A 756 27.23 -32.65 -5.35
N ALA A 757 26.27 -32.25 -6.17
CA ALA A 757 24.89 -31.89 -5.81
C ALA A 757 23.93 -32.64 -6.75
N ASP A 758 22.63 -32.64 -6.48
CA ASP A 758 21.62 -33.12 -7.42
C ASP A 758 20.98 -32.02 -8.26
N HIS A 759 21.25 -30.75 -7.96
CA HIS A 759 20.92 -29.58 -8.77
C HIS A 759 22.19 -29.03 -9.48
N PRO A 760 22.04 -28.35 -10.64
CA PRO A 760 23.14 -27.59 -11.25
C PRO A 760 23.54 -26.41 -10.35
N LEU A 761 24.77 -25.92 -10.47
CA LEU A 761 25.10 -24.58 -9.97
C LEU A 761 24.52 -23.56 -10.94
N VAL A 762 23.64 -22.69 -10.44
CA VAL A 762 23.12 -21.54 -11.21
C VAL A 762 23.91 -20.31 -10.81
N THR A 763 24.44 -19.58 -11.80
CA THR A 763 25.16 -18.32 -11.60
C THR A 763 24.52 -17.20 -12.40
N ALA A 764 24.59 -15.98 -11.86
CA ALA A 764 24.12 -14.77 -12.50
C ALA A 764 25.05 -13.60 -12.15
N THR A 765 25.50 -12.87 -13.17
CA THR A 765 26.43 -11.75 -13.03
C THR A 765 25.70 -10.45 -13.38
N THR A 766 25.73 -9.46 -12.48
CA THR A 766 25.11 -8.15 -12.74
C THR A 766 25.83 -7.40 -13.85
N ALA A 767 25.18 -6.42 -14.49
CA ALA A 767 25.92 -5.40 -15.22
C ALA A 767 26.67 -4.51 -14.21
N GLY A 768 27.92 -4.15 -14.49
CA GLY A 768 28.77 -3.42 -13.55
C GLY A 768 28.13 -2.14 -13.01
N SER A 769 27.64 -1.29 -13.92
CA SER A 769 26.91 -0.04 -13.62
C SER A 769 25.56 -0.21 -12.90
N SER A 770 25.15 -1.45 -12.58
CA SER A 770 23.88 -1.78 -11.91
C SER A 770 24.05 -2.45 -10.54
N ALA A 771 25.28 -2.69 -10.09
CA ALA A 771 25.54 -2.90 -8.68
C ALA A 771 25.49 -1.54 -7.96
N GLY A 772 24.78 -1.46 -6.84
CA GLY A 772 24.52 -0.20 -6.14
C GLY A 772 25.59 0.12 -5.10
N CYS A 773 25.91 1.42 -4.94
CA CYS A 773 26.90 1.89 -3.97
C CYS A 773 26.34 2.06 -2.55
N ALA A 774 27.23 2.12 -1.56
CA ALA A 774 26.97 2.31 -0.14
C ALA A 774 26.56 3.76 0.16
N VAL A 775 25.27 4.05 -0.01
CA VAL A 775 24.68 5.30 0.46
C VAL A 775 24.67 5.29 2.00
N GLU A 776 25.58 6.03 2.62
CA GLU A 776 25.46 6.39 4.04
C GLU A 776 24.15 7.18 4.25
N SER A 777 23.43 6.84 5.32
CA SER A 777 22.07 7.30 5.54
C SER A 777 21.98 8.73 6.08
N ASP A 778 21.81 9.74 5.20
CA ASP A 778 21.10 10.99 5.56
C ASP A 778 20.73 11.96 4.40
N THR A 779 21.07 11.67 3.13
CA THR A 779 21.00 12.68 2.06
C THR A 779 19.59 12.99 1.54
N ALA A 780 18.86 13.87 2.22
CA ALA A 780 17.71 14.57 1.63
C ALA A 780 18.17 15.46 0.45
N LYS A 781 17.62 15.24 -0.76
CA LYS A 781 17.93 16.08 -1.94
C LYS A 781 17.61 17.55 -1.66
N ALA A 782 18.46 18.46 -2.13
CA ALA A 782 18.21 19.90 -2.05
C ALA A 782 17.03 20.30 -2.96
N LYS A 783 16.14 21.17 -2.48
CA LYS A 783 15.08 21.80 -3.29
C LYS A 783 15.60 22.91 -4.21
N TYR A 784 16.87 23.24 -4.13
CA TYR A 784 17.55 24.33 -4.83
C TYR A 784 18.83 23.80 -5.47
N ASN A 785 19.27 24.40 -6.58
CA ASN A 785 20.56 24.05 -7.18
C ASN A 785 21.70 24.69 -6.36
N LEU A 786 22.27 23.91 -5.44
CA LEU A 786 23.31 24.37 -4.52
C LEU A 786 24.74 23.97 -4.92
N GLY A 787 24.93 23.14 -5.96
CA GLY A 787 26.24 22.51 -6.23
C GLY A 787 26.71 21.57 -5.09
N PRO A 788 28.01 21.23 -5.02
CA PRO A 788 28.56 20.28 -4.04
C PRO A 788 28.69 20.87 -2.62
N VAL A 789 27.54 21.04 -1.95
CA VAL A 789 27.44 21.47 -0.53
C VAL A 789 27.42 20.30 0.45
N LYS A 790 27.74 20.56 1.73
CA LYS A 790 27.74 19.53 2.78
C LYS A 790 26.30 19.23 3.27
N PRO A 791 25.98 17.98 3.69
CA PRO A 791 24.61 17.57 4.03
C PRO A 791 23.91 18.46 5.07
N GLN A 792 24.65 18.94 6.07
CA GLN A 792 24.11 19.85 7.09
C GLN A 792 23.62 21.18 6.51
N LEU A 793 24.30 21.73 5.49
CA LEU A 793 23.85 22.93 4.80
C LEU A 793 22.62 22.65 3.93
N THR A 794 22.58 21.51 3.24
CA THR A 794 21.39 21.05 2.50
C THR A 794 20.17 20.93 3.41
N ARG A 795 20.33 20.37 4.63
CA ARG A 795 19.27 20.26 5.64
C ARG A 795 18.83 21.66 6.11
N LEU A 796 19.75 22.59 6.35
CA LEU A 796 19.43 23.98 6.71
C LEU A 796 18.65 24.71 5.61
N VAL A 797 19.10 24.61 4.35
CA VAL A 797 18.46 25.28 3.20
C VAL A 797 17.07 24.69 2.92
N ASN A 798 16.90 23.37 3.04
CA ASN A 798 15.59 22.72 2.90
C ASN A 798 14.60 23.09 4.03
N ILE A 799 15.08 23.54 5.19
CA ILE A 799 14.26 24.13 6.26
C ILE A 799 13.97 25.61 5.94
N LEU A 800 15.00 26.46 5.89
CA LEU A 800 14.84 27.92 5.85
C LEU A 800 14.34 28.45 4.50
N GLY A 801 14.72 27.84 3.38
CA GLY A 801 14.33 28.30 2.05
C GLY A 801 12.80 28.34 1.86
N PRO A 802 12.09 27.21 2.04
CA PRO A 802 10.63 27.18 1.98
C PRO A 802 9.96 27.96 3.12
N MET A 803 10.56 27.96 4.33
CA MET A 803 10.00 28.63 5.52
C MET A 803 9.93 30.15 5.39
N PHE A 804 10.76 30.75 4.53
CA PHE A 804 10.78 32.19 4.24
C PHE A 804 10.46 32.52 2.78
N ASP A 805 9.88 31.58 2.03
CA ASP A 805 9.54 31.66 0.60
C ASP A 805 10.68 32.19 -0.32
N ILE A 806 11.90 31.75 -0.03
CA ILE A 806 13.09 32.07 -0.81
C ILE A 806 13.04 31.28 -2.12
N LYS A 807 13.12 31.98 -3.25
CA LYS A 807 13.04 31.38 -4.60
C LYS A 807 14.39 30.89 -5.13
N THR A 808 15.47 31.57 -4.75
CA THR A 808 16.83 31.31 -5.22
C THR A 808 17.77 31.28 -4.03
N VAL A 809 18.64 30.26 -3.96
CA VAL A 809 19.68 30.14 -2.93
C VAL A 809 21.02 29.91 -3.61
N GLY A 810 22.00 30.77 -3.33
CA GLY A 810 23.39 30.60 -3.79
C GLY A 810 24.11 29.59 -2.90
N GLY A 811 24.55 28.46 -3.46
CA GLY A 811 25.27 27.42 -2.74
C GLY A 811 26.79 27.48 -2.91
N TYR A 812 27.40 26.35 -3.25
CA TYR A 812 28.83 26.18 -3.48
C TYR A 812 29.37 27.13 -4.56
N ARG A 813 30.54 27.72 -4.30
CA ARG A 813 31.30 28.58 -5.23
C ARG A 813 32.78 28.36 -5.02
N GLU A 814 33.47 27.72 -5.98
CA GLU A 814 34.91 27.44 -5.90
C GLU A 814 35.77 28.70 -5.87
N SER A 815 35.37 29.75 -6.60
CA SER A 815 36.10 31.01 -6.75
C SER A 815 35.95 31.99 -5.57
N ALA A 816 35.24 31.61 -4.50
CA ALA A 816 34.98 32.48 -3.35
C ALA A 816 36.16 32.44 -2.34
N THR A 817 36.39 33.55 -1.64
CA THR A 817 37.59 33.78 -0.81
C THR A 817 37.43 33.37 0.66
N ASP A 818 36.37 32.64 1.00
CA ASP A 818 35.98 32.19 2.33
C ASP A 818 36.20 30.67 2.51
N PRO A 819 37.42 30.18 2.80
CA PRO A 819 37.77 28.75 2.75
C PRO A 819 37.04 27.84 3.77
N ASN A 820 36.15 28.39 4.61
CA ASN A 820 35.28 27.65 5.53
C ASN A 820 33.78 27.90 5.27
N GLY A 821 33.42 28.49 4.11
CA GLY A 821 32.06 28.82 3.70
C GLY A 821 31.71 28.23 2.32
N HIS A 822 31.57 29.05 1.27
CA HIS A 822 31.07 28.59 -0.04
C HIS A 822 31.96 27.53 -0.72
N PRO A 823 33.30 27.65 -0.79
CA PRO A 823 34.18 26.62 -1.34
C PRO A 823 34.23 25.36 -0.46
N ALA A 824 33.90 25.48 0.83
CA ALA A 824 33.79 24.34 1.74
C ALA A 824 32.42 23.64 1.69
N GLY A 825 31.44 24.22 0.99
CA GLY A 825 30.06 23.75 0.98
C GLY A 825 29.30 24.00 2.29
N LEU A 826 29.71 25.00 3.08
CA LEU A 826 29.19 25.31 4.42
C LEU A 826 28.40 26.62 4.51
N ALA A 827 28.44 27.48 3.48
CA ALA A 827 27.67 28.72 3.43
C ALA A 827 26.62 28.74 2.30
N ALA A 828 25.48 29.39 2.56
CA ALA A 828 24.40 29.63 1.60
C ALA A 828 23.87 31.07 1.64
N ASP A 829 23.63 31.64 0.46
CA ASP A 829 23.06 32.97 0.25
C ASP A 829 21.56 32.84 -0.08
N PHE A 830 20.70 33.16 0.86
CA PHE A 830 19.25 33.16 0.66
C PHE A 830 18.81 34.48 0.01
N MET A 831 18.54 34.48 -1.31
CA MET A 831 18.20 35.69 -2.06
C MET A 831 16.83 36.22 -1.65
N THR A 832 16.76 37.47 -1.18
CA THR A 832 15.53 38.07 -0.65
C THR A 832 14.87 39.03 -1.63
N SER A 833 13.55 38.96 -1.73
CA SER A 833 12.73 39.91 -2.51
C SER A 833 12.52 41.25 -1.79
N SER A 834 12.72 41.30 -0.47
CA SER A 834 12.55 42.50 0.34
C SER A 834 13.35 42.44 1.65
N LYS A 835 13.67 43.61 2.19
CA LYS A 835 14.35 43.73 3.49
C LYS A 835 13.56 43.08 4.64
N ALA A 836 12.23 43.10 4.58
CA ALA A 836 11.39 42.46 5.60
C ALA A 836 11.55 40.92 5.61
N GLN A 837 11.61 40.30 4.43
CA GLN A 837 11.86 38.86 4.29
C GLN A 837 13.23 38.47 4.88
N GLY A 838 14.27 39.27 4.61
CA GLY A 838 15.61 39.06 5.16
C GLY A 838 15.73 39.32 6.66
N ASP A 839 15.08 40.37 7.19
CA ASP A 839 15.05 40.61 8.64
C ASP A 839 14.34 39.48 9.40
N GLY A 840 13.27 38.91 8.83
CA GLY A 840 12.60 37.73 9.37
C GLY A 840 13.49 36.48 9.38
N LEU A 841 14.07 36.13 8.23
CA LEU A 841 14.95 34.96 8.08
C LEU A 841 16.18 35.08 9.00
N ALA A 842 16.89 36.20 8.96
CA ALA A 842 18.07 36.43 9.80
C ALA A 842 17.72 36.49 11.30
N GLY A 843 16.53 37.01 11.67
CA GLY A 843 16.04 37.01 13.04
C GLY A 843 15.77 35.60 13.57
N TYR A 844 15.04 34.79 12.81
CA TYR A 844 14.74 33.39 13.15
C TYR A 844 15.99 32.52 13.20
N ALA A 845 16.86 32.63 12.19
CA ALA A 845 18.13 31.91 12.12
C ALA A 845 19.03 32.26 13.32
N LYS A 846 19.10 33.53 13.71
CA LYS A 846 19.83 33.98 14.92
C LYS A 846 19.25 33.39 16.20
N ALA A 847 17.93 33.42 16.37
CA ALA A 847 17.25 32.91 17.56
C ALA A 847 17.47 31.39 17.74
N ASN A 848 17.55 30.65 16.64
CA ASN A 848 17.61 29.19 16.63
C ASN A 848 19.00 28.62 16.28
N ALA A 849 20.03 29.46 16.18
CA ALA A 849 21.35 29.14 15.65
C ALA A 849 22.00 27.88 16.25
N GLY A 850 21.82 27.64 17.55
CA GLY A 850 22.33 26.44 18.22
C GLY A 850 21.68 25.13 17.79
N LYS A 851 20.38 25.14 17.43
CA LYS A 851 19.65 23.98 16.88
C LYS A 851 19.87 23.82 15.37
N LEU A 852 20.05 24.95 14.68
CA LEU A 852 20.26 25.03 13.23
C LEU A 852 21.74 24.86 12.80
N GLY A 853 22.64 24.49 13.72
CA GLY A 853 24.06 24.24 13.44
C GLY A 853 24.86 25.48 12.97
N ILE A 854 24.31 26.67 13.09
CA ILE A 854 24.84 27.91 12.53
C ILE A 854 26.11 28.35 13.28
N ASP A 855 27.08 28.88 12.52
CA ASP A 855 28.25 29.56 13.07
C ASP A 855 28.06 31.09 13.06
N TYR A 856 27.73 31.65 11.90
CA TYR A 856 27.48 33.07 11.73
C TYR A 856 26.44 33.36 10.64
N ILE A 857 25.89 34.57 10.69
CA ILE A 857 24.88 35.13 9.78
C ILE A 857 25.36 36.52 9.38
N ILE A 858 25.33 36.83 8.09
CA ILE A 858 25.53 38.19 7.57
C ILE A 858 24.21 38.62 6.91
N TRP A 859 23.71 39.79 7.30
CA TRP A 859 22.50 40.36 6.71
C TRP A 859 22.45 41.87 6.85
N HIS A 860 22.43 42.59 5.73
CA HIS A 860 22.31 44.04 5.64
C HIS A 860 23.49 44.79 6.30
N GLN A 861 24.71 44.51 5.83
CA GLN A 861 25.99 45.12 6.25
C GLN A 861 26.36 44.97 7.74
N ARG A 862 25.89 43.89 8.37
CA ARG A 862 26.18 43.51 9.76
C ARG A 862 26.32 42.00 9.88
N ILE A 863 27.20 41.57 10.77
CA ILE A 863 27.46 40.17 11.10
C ILE A 863 27.02 39.86 12.53
N TRP A 864 26.41 38.69 12.73
CA TRP A 864 26.20 38.07 14.04
C TRP A 864 26.77 36.66 14.02
N SER A 865 27.32 36.20 15.13
CA SER A 865 28.08 34.94 15.21
C SER A 865 27.90 34.29 16.57
N VAL A 866 27.66 32.99 16.64
CA VAL A 866 27.39 32.26 17.89
C VAL A 866 28.53 32.46 18.91
N ALA A 867 29.79 32.42 18.46
CA ALA A 867 30.97 32.63 19.31
C ALA A 867 31.07 34.04 19.95
N ARG A 868 30.29 35.02 19.47
CA ARG A 868 30.24 36.41 19.99
C ARG A 868 28.79 36.85 20.22
N ALA A 869 27.89 35.92 20.54
CA ALA A 869 26.45 36.15 20.57
C ALA A 869 26.02 37.33 21.48
N GLY A 870 26.71 37.49 22.63
CA GLY A 870 26.44 38.53 23.62
C GLY A 870 26.82 39.96 23.19
N GLU A 871 27.58 40.14 22.11
CA GLU A 871 27.86 41.47 21.53
C GLU A 871 26.74 41.95 20.59
N GLY A 872 25.78 41.08 20.26
CA GLY A 872 24.72 41.40 19.31
C GLY A 872 25.22 41.52 17.87
N TRP A 873 24.49 42.28 17.05
CA TRP A 873 24.87 42.54 15.65
C TRP A 873 26.02 43.53 15.59
N ARG A 874 27.08 43.20 14.84
CA ARG A 874 28.29 44.01 14.67
C ARG A 874 28.35 44.53 13.24
N SER A 875 28.55 45.83 13.05
CA SER A 875 28.68 46.44 11.71
C SER A 875 29.90 45.87 10.96
N MET A 876 29.81 45.84 9.63
CA MET A 876 30.92 45.53 8.73
C MET A 876 31.38 46.80 8.01
N GLU A 877 32.60 46.78 7.48
CA GLU A 877 33.07 47.78 6.52
C GLU A 877 32.25 47.79 5.23
N ASP A 878 32.29 48.90 4.49
CA ASP A 878 31.72 48.99 3.14
C ASP A 878 32.65 48.30 2.13
N ARG A 879 32.07 47.38 1.37
CA ARG A 879 32.76 46.53 0.40
C ARG A 879 32.48 46.88 -1.06
N GLY A 880 31.64 47.89 -1.34
CA GLY A 880 31.36 48.40 -2.69
C GLY A 880 29.91 48.24 -3.14
N SER A 881 29.49 47.03 -3.51
CA SER A 881 28.14 46.78 -4.05
C SER A 881 27.11 46.36 -3.00
N ALA A 882 25.84 46.33 -3.40
CA ALA A 882 24.75 45.82 -2.56
C ALA A 882 24.94 44.34 -2.17
N THR A 883 25.43 43.51 -3.10
CA THR A 883 25.67 42.08 -2.86
C THR A 883 26.90 41.87 -1.98
N GLU A 884 28.01 42.60 -2.20
CA GLU A 884 29.20 42.51 -1.32
C GLU A 884 28.91 42.99 0.11
N ASN A 885 28.00 43.96 0.27
CA ASN A 885 27.48 44.42 1.57
C ASN A 885 26.29 43.59 2.09
N HIS A 886 25.88 42.53 1.36
CA HIS A 886 24.81 41.59 1.74
C HIS A 886 23.46 42.28 2.03
N LEU A 887 23.08 43.25 1.19
CA LEU A 887 21.83 44.02 1.32
C LEU A 887 20.63 43.34 0.63
N ASP A 888 20.89 42.40 -0.27
CA ASP A 888 19.94 41.70 -1.15
C ASP A 888 19.70 40.23 -0.75
N HIS A 889 20.60 39.62 0.04
CA HIS A 889 20.52 38.24 0.50
C HIS A 889 20.93 38.10 1.97
N VAL A 890 20.36 37.10 2.66
CA VAL A 890 20.85 36.67 3.97
C VAL A 890 21.85 35.54 3.74
N HIS A 891 23.10 35.75 4.15
CA HIS A 891 24.14 34.72 4.12
C HIS A 891 24.21 34.00 5.47
N ILE A 892 24.22 32.67 5.45
CA ILE A 892 24.36 31.84 6.66
C ILE A 892 25.46 30.81 6.44
N ASN A 893 26.39 30.73 7.39
CA ASN A 893 27.41 29.69 7.45
C ASN A 893 27.11 28.70 8.60
N VAL A 894 27.24 27.40 8.34
CA VAL A 894 27.09 26.33 9.35
C VAL A 894 28.44 25.76 9.78
N LYS A 895 28.50 25.23 11.01
CA LYS A 895 29.74 24.65 11.53
C LYS A 895 30.07 23.32 10.83
N PRO A 896 31.36 23.00 10.64
CA PRO A 896 31.77 21.65 10.23
C PRO A 896 31.20 20.59 11.19
N GLY A 897 30.58 19.54 10.65
CA GLY A 897 29.99 18.45 11.44
C GLY A 897 28.76 18.83 12.28
N ALA A 898 28.09 19.97 12.00
CA ALA A 898 26.94 20.39 12.77
C ALA A 898 25.70 19.50 12.55
N SER A 899 25.11 19.02 13.65
CA SER A 899 23.75 18.49 13.62
C SER A 899 22.77 19.65 13.46
N VAL A 900 22.08 19.71 12.31
CA VAL A 900 21.08 20.73 11.98
C VAL A 900 19.70 20.12 12.17
N GLN A 901 18.99 20.52 13.22
CA GLN A 901 17.71 19.91 13.57
C GLN A 901 16.50 20.75 13.11
N PRO A 902 15.36 20.10 12.77
CA PRO A 902 14.10 20.81 12.59
C PRO A 902 13.74 21.60 13.86
N VAL A 903 13.23 22.82 13.69
CA VAL A 903 12.83 23.67 14.82
C VAL A 903 11.33 23.91 14.76
N GLY A 904 10.61 22.94 15.29
CA GLY A 904 9.16 22.87 15.34
C GLY A 904 8.72 21.44 15.67
N LEU A 905 8.72 21.13 16.97
CA LEU A 905 8.13 19.93 17.58
C LEU A 905 8.75 18.57 17.16
N GLU A 906 9.89 18.25 17.77
CA GLU A 906 10.22 16.86 18.13
C GLU A 906 10.25 16.78 19.67
N GLY A 907 9.54 15.80 20.26
CA GLY A 907 9.61 15.48 21.68
C GLY A 907 8.46 15.94 22.60
N ALA A 908 7.30 16.35 22.08
CA ALA A 908 6.11 16.61 22.91
C ALA A 908 5.47 15.29 23.40
N SER A 909 5.08 15.24 24.68
CA SER A 909 4.47 14.07 25.31
C SER A 909 2.94 14.00 25.12
N CYS A 910 2.32 12.85 25.49
CA CYS A 910 0.87 12.64 25.37
C CYS A 910 0.02 13.68 26.15
N ASP A 911 0.59 14.29 27.20
CA ASP A 911 -0.09 15.28 28.04
C ASP A 911 0.10 16.74 27.57
N GLU A 912 0.87 17.00 26.51
CA GLU A 912 1.18 18.37 26.06
C GLU A 912 0.17 18.95 25.05
N VAL A 913 0.00 20.26 25.11
CA VAL A 913 -0.64 21.08 24.06
C VAL A 913 0.46 21.86 23.32
N VAL A 914 0.27 22.10 22.03
CA VAL A 914 1.23 22.75 21.14
C VAL A 914 0.54 23.61 20.08
N ASP A 915 1.27 24.55 19.48
CA ASP A 915 0.79 25.36 18.36
C ASP A 915 0.52 24.51 17.10
N PRO A 916 -0.62 24.70 16.41
CA PRO A 916 -1.01 23.90 15.24
C PRO A 916 -0.28 24.29 13.94
N VAL A 917 0.50 25.37 13.95
CA VAL A 917 1.32 25.89 12.85
C VAL A 917 2.69 26.34 13.39
N PRO A 918 3.73 26.49 12.54
CA PRO A 918 5.00 27.07 12.97
C PRO A 918 4.82 28.45 13.63
N ALA A 919 5.48 28.67 14.77
CA ALA A 919 5.28 29.83 15.66
C ALA A 919 5.35 31.23 14.98
N GLN A 920 5.99 31.36 13.81
CA GLN A 920 6.00 32.60 13.02
C GLN A 920 4.65 32.97 12.38
N TYR A 921 3.67 32.06 12.43
CA TYR A 921 2.28 32.26 11.97
C TYR A 921 1.28 32.33 13.15
N ILE A 922 1.76 32.30 14.39
CA ILE A 922 0.94 32.52 15.57
C ILE A 922 0.82 34.03 15.79
N GLY A 923 -0.40 34.55 15.81
CA GLY A 923 -0.70 35.97 15.92
C GLY A 923 -0.55 36.79 14.63
N THR A 924 -0.43 36.14 13.46
CA THR A 924 -0.35 36.85 12.15
C THR A 924 -1.70 37.33 11.63
N ASP A 925 -2.81 36.74 12.07
CA ASP A 925 -4.15 37.32 12.00
C ASP A 925 -4.86 37.08 13.33
N ASN A 926 -5.08 38.15 14.09
CA ASN A 926 -5.60 38.13 15.46
C ASN A 926 -7.08 38.55 15.55
N HIS A 927 -7.75 38.60 14.41
CA HIS A 927 -9.18 38.88 14.31
C HIS A 927 -9.99 37.57 14.40
N ASN A 928 -11.26 37.69 14.03
CA ASN A 928 -12.14 36.60 13.60
C ASN A 928 -12.86 35.84 14.73
N TRP A 929 -12.24 35.41 15.85
CA TRP A 929 -13.00 34.75 16.93
C TRP A 929 -14.14 35.64 17.45
N HIS A 930 -15.38 35.16 17.29
CA HIS A 930 -16.62 35.87 17.61
C HIS A 930 -16.87 37.21 16.87
N GLU A 931 -16.10 37.52 15.82
CA GLU A 931 -16.38 38.71 14.98
C GLU A 931 -17.61 38.50 14.08
N THR A 932 -18.15 39.59 13.51
CA THR A 932 -19.36 39.58 12.66
C THR A 932 -19.07 40.23 11.30
N GLY A 933 -19.42 39.54 10.20
CA GLY A 933 -18.99 39.91 8.86
C GLY A 933 -19.60 39.02 7.77
N PRO A 934 -19.40 39.36 6.48
CA PRO A 934 -20.13 38.74 5.36
C PRO A 934 -19.63 37.33 4.97
N TYR A 935 -18.51 36.87 5.52
CA TYR A 935 -17.88 35.59 5.16
C TYR A 935 -18.29 34.41 6.05
N TRP A 936 -19.12 34.62 7.08
CA TRP A 936 -19.51 33.58 8.04
C TRP A 936 -20.98 33.69 8.47
N SER A 937 -21.57 32.58 8.95
CA SER A 937 -23.04 32.43 9.03
C SER A 937 -23.69 33.09 10.26
N LYS A 938 -22.92 33.39 11.32
CA LYS A 938 -23.39 34.17 12.48
C LYS A 938 -22.29 35.07 13.03
N TRP A 939 -21.24 34.42 13.50
CA TRP A 939 -19.94 34.96 13.88
C TRP A 939 -18.89 33.94 13.43
N HIS A 940 -17.59 34.29 13.45
CA HIS A 940 -16.53 33.33 13.11
C HIS A 940 -16.08 32.56 14.36
N THR A 941 -15.73 31.29 14.14
CA THR A 941 -15.83 30.19 15.11
C THR A 941 -14.48 29.57 15.47
N GLY A 942 -13.38 30.22 15.06
CA GLY A 942 -12.02 29.79 15.38
C GLY A 942 -11.03 30.95 15.39
N THR A 943 -9.75 30.63 15.22
CA THR A 943 -8.66 31.56 14.90
C THR A 943 -8.10 31.17 13.54
N ASP A 944 -7.81 32.16 12.69
CA ASP A 944 -7.20 31.92 11.38
C ASP A 944 -5.69 32.20 11.44
N PHE A 945 -4.88 31.15 11.34
CA PHE A 945 -3.44 31.31 11.24
C PHE A 945 -3.03 31.58 9.80
N SER A 946 -2.96 32.86 9.43
CA SER A 946 -2.50 33.33 8.12
C SER A 946 -1.08 32.84 7.84
N ALA A 947 -0.98 31.88 6.91
CA ALA A 947 0.22 31.11 6.61
C ALA A 947 0.23 30.64 5.13
N PRO A 948 1.40 30.58 4.45
CA PRO A 948 1.48 30.14 3.06
C PRO A 948 0.89 28.75 2.82
N CYS A 949 0.19 28.58 1.69
CA CYS A 949 -0.27 27.28 1.22
C CYS A 949 0.92 26.29 1.13
N GLY A 950 0.75 25.08 1.66
CA GLY A 950 1.82 24.09 1.81
C GLY A 950 2.52 24.08 3.18
N THR A 951 2.34 25.10 4.02
CA THR A 951 2.83 25.12 5.42
C THR A 951 2.31 23.90 6.18
N THR A 952 3.18 23.21 6.93
CA THR A 952 2.79 22.03 7.71
C THR A 952 1.82 22.40 8.83
N VAL A 953 0.78 21.58 9.01
CA VAL A 953 -0.19 21.65 10.12
C VAL A 953 0.10 20.50 11.09
N TYR A 954 0.10 20.80 12.38
CA TYR A 954 0.41 19.85 13.46
C TYR A 954 -0.83 19.61 14.35
N ALA A 955 -0.93 18.43 14.94
CA ALA A 955 -1.93 18.16 15.98
C ALA A 955 -1.62 18.96 17.25
N ALA A 956 -2.52 19.86 17.66
CA ALA A 956 -2.36 20.73 18.82
C ALA A 956 -2.40 19.99 20.18
N HIS A 957 -2.87 18.74 20.20
CA HIS A 957 -2.82 17.83 21.36
C HIS A 957 -2.85 16.38 20.86
N ALA A 958 -2.53 15.42 21.73
CA ALA A 958 -2.69 14.00 21.40
C ALA A 958 -4.18 13.60 21.31
N GLY A 959 -4.51 12.63 20.45
CA GLY A 959 -5.90 12.17 20.28
C GLY A 959 -6.12 11.29 19.05
N THR A 960 -7.38 11.05 18.69
CA THR A 960 -7.78 10.26 17.52
C THR A 960 -8.29 11.17 16.40
N ILE A 961 -7.95 10.85 15.16
CA ILE A 961 -8.33 11.60 13.96
C ILE A 961 -9.78 11.29 13.53
N GLU A 962 -10.63 12.31 13.56
CA GLU A 962 -11.85 12.34 12.73
C GLU A 962 -11.57 13.07 11.41
N ILE A 963 -12.21 12.63 10.33
CA ILE A 963 -12.19 13.33 9.03
C ILE A 963 -13.63 13.51 8.57
N VAL A 964 -14.07 14.76 8.43
CA VAL A 964 -15.44 15.14 8.06
C VAL A 964 -15.44 15.76 6.67
N THR A 965 -15.97 15.02 5.69
CA THR A 965 -16.06 15.43 4.27
C THR A 965 -17.36 16.18 3.94
N THR A 966 -18.35 16.18 4.83
CA THR A 966 -19.66 16.81 4.62
C THR A 966 -19.65 18.34 4.79
N GLN A 967 -18.61 18.89 5.40
CA GLN A 967 -18.44 20.32 5.67
C GLN A 967 -17.73 21.09 4.53
N ARG A 968 -17.64 20.48 3.33
CA ARG A 968 -16.79 20.91 2.22
C ARG A 968 -17.06 22.33 1.68
N SER A 969 -18.27 22.84 1.88
CA SER A 969 -18.65 24.20 1.45
C SER A 969 -17.91 25.31 2.20
N TRP A 970 -17.47 25.08 3.44
CA TRP A 970 -16.65 26.04 4.18
C TRP A 970 -15.24 25.52 4.46
N ALA A 971 -15.09 24.31 5.00
CA ALA A 971 -13.83 23.82 5.55
C ALA A 971 -12.79 23.29 4.53
N GLY A 972 -13.09 23.28 3.23
CA GLY A 972 -12.25 22.64 2.20
C GLY A 972 -12.55 21.15 2.05
N PRO A 973 -11.76 20.36 1.28
CA PRO A 973 -12.10 18.98 0.91
C PRO A 973 -12.31 18.05 2.11
N GLN A 974 -11.62 18.32 3.22
CA GLN A 974 -11.66 17.56 4.46
C GLN A 974 -11.49 18.51 5.65
N LEU A 975 -12.48 18.54 6.53
CA LEU A 975 -12.31 19.06 7.89
C LEU A 975 -11.65 17.94 8.71
N VAL A 976 -10.43 18.17 9.19
CA VAL A 976 -9.77 17.25 10.13
C VAL A 976 -10.16 17.65 11.55
N LYS A 977 -10.31 16.67 12.44
CA LYS A 977 -10.33 16.93 13.88
C LYS A 977 -9.40 15.98 14.62
N VAL A 978 -8.84 16.43 15.74
CA VAL A 978 -8.19 15.58 16.73
C VAL A 978 -9.06 15.59 17.98
N THR A 979 -9.53 14.42 18.44
CA THR A 979 -10.42 14.31 19.62
C THR A 979 -9.84 13.40 20.69
N THR A 980 -10.07 13.72 21.97
CA THR A 980 -9.74 12.83 23.10
C THR A 980 -10.85 11.81 23.42
N GLY A 981 -12.01 11.90 22.77
CA GLY A 981 -13.19 11.06 23.03
C GLY A 981 -14.50 11.75 22.66
N ALA A 982 -15.63 11.03 22.69
CA ALA A 982 -16.91 11.69 22.45
C ALA A 982 -17.35 12.49 23.68
N GLY A 983 -17.73 13.74 23.48
CA GLY A 983 -18.09 14.65 24.57
C GLY A 983 -16.91 15.34 25.27
N SER A 984 -15.68 15.25 24.74
CA SER A 984 -14.46 15.82 25.32
C SER A 984 -13.69 16.75 24.36
N LEU A 985 -12.52 17.22 24.78
CA LEU A 985 -11.66 18.13 24.02
C LEU A 985 -11.46 17.66 22.57
N THR A 986 -11.81 18.52 21.63
CA THR A 986 -11.66 18.28 20.20
C THR A 986 -11.18 19.55 19.50
N THR A 987 -10.04 19.48 18.82
CA THR A 987 -9.52 20.57 17.98
C THR A 987 -9.86 20.31 16.51
N TRP A 988 -10.24 21.36 15.77
CA TRP A 988 -10.69 21.29 14.38
C TRP A 988 -9.71 22.04 13.48
N TYR A 989 -9.48 21.53 12.26
CA TYR A 989 -8.47 22.02 11.31
C TYR A 989 -9.08 22.09 9.91
N ALA A 990 -9.19 23.30 9.36
CA ALA A 990 -9.89 23.58 8.11
C ALA A 990 -9.03 24.35 7.09
N HIS A 991 -9.53 24.41 5.85
CA HIS A 991 -8.90 24.97 4.65
C HIS A 991 -7.62 24.25 4.16
N MET A 992 -7.33 23.06 4.70
CA MET A 992 -6.15 22.26 4.36
C MET A 992 -6.18 21.75 2.90
N GLN A 993 -5.07 21.89 2.18
CA GLN A 993 -4.90 21.37 0.81
C GLN A 993 -4.42 19.91 0.77
N THR A 994 -3.94 19.39 1.89
CA THR A 994 -3.45 18.01 2.01
C THR A 994 -3.62 17.57 3.45
N VAL A 995 -4.12 16.35 3.65
CA VAL A 995 -4.17 15.67 4.95
C VAL A 995 -3.24 14.46 4.85
N THR A 996 -2.36 14.28 5.83
CA THR A 996 -1.33 13.22 5.84
C THR A 996 -1.66 12.07 6.77
N VAL A 997 -2.83 12.10 7.42
CA VAL A 997 -3.27 11.15 8.44
C VAL A 997 -4.63 10.54 8.09
N SER A 998 -4.90 9.33 8.58
CA SER A 998 -6.13 8.58 8.28
C SER A 998 -7.19 8.71 9.38
N ARG A 999 -8.48 8.64 9.02
CA ARG A 999 -9.56 8.57 10.02
C ARG A 999 -9.36 7.35 10.92
N GLY A 1000 -9.38 7.55 12.24
CA GLY A 1000 -9.12 6.51 13.24
C GLY A 1000 -7.64 6.35 13.61
N GLN A 1001 -6.71 7.07 12.97
CA GLN A 1001 -5.33 7.15 13.43
C GLN A 1001 -5.27 7.85 14.79
N THR A 1002 -4.54 7.27 15.75
CA THR A 1002 -4.11 7.99 16.96
C THR A 1002 -2.87 8.80 16.63
N VAL A 1003 -2.83 10.06 17.05
CA VAL A 1003 -1.73 10.99 16.83
C VAL A 1003 -1.21 11.55 18.15
N ALA A 1004 0.09 11.85 18.22
CA ALA A 1004 0.70 12.58 19.32
C ALA A 1004 0.54 14.10 19.17
N ALA A 1005 0.73 14.86 20.25
CA ALA A 1005 0.88 16.31 20.17
C ALA A 1005 2.10 16.65 19.29
N GLY A 1006 1.93 17.59 18.36
CA GLY A 1006 2.96 17.98 17.39
C GLY A 1006 3.10 17.06 16.17
N GLU A 1007 2.30 16.00 16.04
CA GLU A 1007 2.36 15.11 14.88
C GLU A 1007 1.86 15.83 13.60
N PRO A 1008 2.57 15.73 12.44
CA PRO A 1008 2.14 16.38 11.19
C PRO A 1008 0.86 15.77 10.59
N ILE A 1009 -0.27 16.46 10.74
CA ILE A 1009 -1.58 16.03 10.24
C ILE A 1009 -1.91 16.53 8.82
N GLY A 1010 -1.17 17.50 8.29
CA GLY A 1010 -1.28 17.87 6.87
C GLY A 1010 -0.65 19.21 6.50
N ARG A 1011 -1.29 19.93 5.56
CA ARG A 1011 -0.79 21.20 5.01
C ARG A 1011 -1.89 22.25 4.83
N VAL A 1012 -1.57 23.48 5.24
CA VAL A 1012 -2.35 24.71 4.99
C VAL A 1012 -2.67 24.83 3.52
N GLY A 1013 -3.89 25.26 3.18
CA GLY A 1013 -4.35 25.47 1.82
C GLY A 1013 -5.18 26.73 1.68
N LYS A 1014 -5.94 26.80 0.58
CA LYS A 1014 -6.93 27.84 0.30
C LYS A 1014 -8.24 27.20 -0.19
N GLU A 1015 -8.66 26.14 0.50
CA GLU A 1015 -9.77 25.30 0.10
C GLU A 1015 -11.06 25.63 0.86
N GLY A 1016 -12.20 25.70 0.18
CA GLY A 1016 -13.48 26.05 0.79
C GLY A 1016 -13.77 27.55 0.77
N ASN A 1017 -14.41 28.08 1.81
CA ASN A 1017 -14.90 29.47 1.86
C ASN A 1017 -13.83 30.44 2.38
N VAL A 1018 -12.75 30.62 1.62
CA VAL A 1018 -11.53 31.29 2.08
C VAL A 1018 -10.90 32.23 1.03
N SER A 1019 -10.49 33.42 1.46
CA SER A 1019 -9.93 34.50 0.62
C SER A 1019 -8.45 34.35 0.30
N GLY A 1020 -7.65 33.76 1.20
CA GLY A 1020 -6.20 33.58 1.10
C GLY A 1020 -5.70 32.47 2.02
N CYS A 1021 -4.50 31.93 1.80
CA CYS A 1021 -4.02 30.75 2.53
C CYS A 1021 -3.96 30.97 4.05
N HIS A 1022 -4.62 30.13 4.83
CA HIS A 1022 -4.54 30.08 6.29
C HIS A 1022 -4.99 28.71 6.83
N LEU A 1023 -4.60 28.36 8.05
CA LEU A 1023 -5.27 27.30 8.82
C LEU A 1023 -6.39 27.95 9.64
N HIS A 1024 -7.63 27.52 9.43
CA HIS A 1024 -8.72 27.85 10.36
C HIS A 1024 -8.75 26.78 11.45
N PHE A 1025 -8.65 27.19 12.70
CA PHE A 1025 -8.48 26.32 13.87
C PHE A 1025 -9.53 26.62 14.94
N GLU A 1026 -10.29 25.63 15.38
CA GLU A 1026 -11.31 25.77 16.44
C GLU A 1026 -11.00 24.85 17.63
N VAL A 1027 -11.40 25.26 18.84
CA VAL A 1027 -11.28 24.46 20.08
C VAL A 1027 -12.66 24.24 20.68
N HIS A 1028 -13.05 22.96 20.80
CA HIS A 1028 -14.34 22.52 21.34
C HIS A 1028 -14.09 21.71 22.61
N LEU A 1029 -14.51 22.20 23.77
CA LEU A 1029 -14.21 21.52 25.04
C LEU A 1029 -15.00 20.23 25.25
N LYS A 1030 -16.11 20.03 24.52
CA LYS A 1030 -16.99 18.84 24.66
C LYS A 1030 -17.42 18.24 23.32
N ASN A 1031 -16.61 18.39 22.27
CA ASN A 1031 -16.90 17.98 20.88
C ASN A 1031 -18.30 18.47 20.41
N GLY A 1032 -18.59 19.74 20.70
CA GLY A 1032 -19.87 20.39 20.40
C GLY A 1032 -20.12 20.66 18.92
N SER A 1033 -20.98 21.65 18.68
CA SER A 1033 -21.31 22.11 17.32
C SER A 1033 -20.47 23.32 16.94
N ILE A 1034 -20.39 23.64 15.65
CA ILE A 1034 -19.70 24.86 15.16
C ILE A 1034 -20.21 26.18 15.80
N TYR A 1035 -21.43 26.20 16.36
CA TYR A 1035 -21.95 27.31 17.20
C TYR A 1035 -22.35 26.83 18.61
N GLY A 1036 -21.55 25.94 19.20
CA GLY A 1036 -21.79 25.35 20.51
C GLY A 1036 -21.49 26.32 21.68
N PRO A 1037 -22.06 26.07 22.86
CA PRO A 1037 -21.76 26.82 24.08
C PRO A 1037 -20.46 26.35 24.77
N ASP A 1038 -19.80 25.32 24.24
CA ASP A 1038 -18.54 24.73 24.73
C ASP A 1038 -17.32 25.08 23.85
N ASN A 1039 -17.52 25.88 22.80
CA ASN A 1039 -16.47 26.41 21.94
C ASN A 1039 -15.75 27.56 22.68
N VAL A 1040 -14.42 27.63 22.57
CA VAL A 1040 -13.60 28.66 23.23
C VAL A 1040 -12.66 29.34 22.26
N ASP A 1041 -12.26 30.58 22.60
CA ASP A 1041 -11.22 31.34 21.91
C ASP A 1041 -9.94 30.50 21.76
N PRO A 1042 -9.57 30.08 20.53
CA PRO A 1042 -8.41 29.23 20.31
C PRO A 1042 -7.08 29.92 20.61
N SER A 1043 -6.99 31.23 20.41
CA SER A 1043 -5.80 32.03 20.73
C SER A 1043 -5.58 32.10 22.24
N THR A 1044 -6.62 32.36 23.02
CA THR A 1044 -6.55 32.32 24.49
C THR A 1044 -6.26 30.89 24.98
N TRP A 1045 -6.93 29.88 24.42
CA TRP A 1045 -6.70 28.48 24.81
C TRP A 1045 -5.26 28.01 24.54
N LEU A 1046 -4.69 28.33 23.37
CA LEU A 1046 -3.29 28.03 23.06
C LEU A 1046 -2.35 28.81 23.98
N ALA A 1047 -2.58 30.11 24.21
CA ALA A 1047 -1.74 30.90 25.13
C ALA A 1047 -1.72 30.34 26.57
N GLU A 1048 -2.84 29.80 27.05
CA GLU A 1048 -2.95 29.19 28.38
C GLU A 1048 -2.38 27.76 28.47
N ASN A 1049 -2.43 26.98 27.38
CA ASN A 1049 -2.14 25.54 27.41
C ASN A 1049 -0.88 25.13 26.62
N ALA A 1050 -0.56 25.75 25.47
CA ALA A 1050 0.60 25.40 24.64
C ALA A 1050 1.98 25.69 25.28
N SER A 1051 1.98 26.21 26.51
CA SER A 1051 3.16 26.43 27.34
C SER A 1051 3.21 25.51 28.58
N ARG A 1052 2.32 24.51 28.68
CA ARG A 1052 2.13 23.67 29.87
C ARG A 1052 1.86 22.21 29.50
N SER A 1053 2.46 21.28 30.24
CA SER A 1053 1.92 19.92 30.34
C SER A 1053 0.55 19.98 31.01
N SER A 1054 -0.48 19.43 30.37
CA SER A 1054 -1.81 19.34 30.97
C SER A 1054 -1.79 18.46 32.22
N ARG A 1055 -2.83 18.61 33.07
CA ARG A 1055 -3.03 17.79 34.27
C ARG A 1055 -4.50 17.37 34.36
N PRO A 1056 -4.77 16.21 34.98
CA PRO A 1056 -5.98 15.45 34.71
C PRO A 1056 -7.25 16.08 35.28
N ILE A 1057 -8.37 15.71 34.65
CA ILE A 1057 -9.77 15.92 35.07
C ILE A 1057 -10.36 14.54 35.37
#